data_AF-A0A2A8LPP7-F1
#
_entry.id   AF-A0A2A8LPP7-F1
#
_cell.length_a   1.000
_cell.length_b   1.000
_cell.length_c   1.000
_cell.angle_alpha   90.00
_cell.angle_beta   90.00
_cell.angle_gamma   90.00
#
_symmetry.space_group_name_H-M   'P 1'
#
loop_
_entity.id
_entity.type
_entity.pdbx_description
1 polymer ?
#
loop_
_entity_poly.entity_id
_entity_poly.type
_entity_poly.pdbx_seq_one_letter_code
_entity_poly.pdbx_strand_id
1 'polypeptide(L)'
;MKKTTSTLLSMALVFSSFGALSAHAESLQKEQQFSPQLKTNIEQWGENKIAQNVETKTSKEISVIVELQHAPLATQSNIQHAPDLQNNNAQSYHAQLKKAQEDTTKKIKEKAPGAKIKEVYNTLFSGFSISVPGDQITALASLPEVKAVYPNLTYKLHETSKSATNEEAPNIGGPTIGAPEAWNLKDPSGKPLDGKGMKVAIIDSGVDYTHPDLKANYIGGYDTVDEDNDPMDGNVHGTHVAGIVAGNGKIKGVAPNASILAYRVMNDGGTGTTEDIIQGIERAIQDGADVLNLSLGQSLNTPDQPVTLTLERAAKLGVTAVVSNGNDGPHPWSVDAPGNASSVISVGASTVSIPFPTFQVAGSSKTYQGLPLSKSDFPIGNDSPLVYVGYGSPSDYAKQDVKGKFALVLQGTSSTLVKAEQAKQAGALGVLLISTEKEINIMPEYFTRENLALPVMQLSNANGEELKNLITKRTKNIKIGQPVPTELIGNFSSRGPSQGSWLIKPDIVAPGVQITSTVPRGGYESHNGTSMAAPQVAGAVALLRQMHPDWTTEQLKASLANTAKTLKDVNENTYPIMTQGSGLINIPKAAQTDVLVKPNNISFGLIKPNSGKIKLTQNITLQNLSNKKKSFSTRVELLDANTNTKVKTSVPSSISVQPNSSTEKPFTITVDSSLPQGVYTGNVYVKEQGTKEETRIPFTFSIDPKDYKRIDGLEIINSTFSPNGDQILDDNLINYYLVAPVDDVTLHANLVTKERVTYLGVIHQAKNETPGYKPFKWNGTKADGTPLADGLYQIEAVASNSGGETKQTAAVFLDRTAPKLTYEVDQENLVITGKVDDILLDWMSESGWIAPGIPVSMQYEINGNGVWESAFLNPWEKNYGIYFDRSQLQEGKNTIHIVATDAAGNTSKLNVDLEVK
;
A
#
# COMPACT_ATOMS: atom_id res chain seq x y z
N MET A 1 -34.70 -7.26 -66.58
CA MET A 1 -33.37 -6.60 -66.73
C MET A 1 -33.36 -5.31 -65.92
N LYS A 2 -32.42 -5.24 -64.97
CA LYS A 2 -31.64 -4.07 -64.48
C LYS A 2 -32.29 -2.70 -64.21
N LYS A 3 -32.07 -2.24 -62.96
CA LYS A 3 -31.62 -0.90 -62.47
C LYS A 3 -32.65 0.24 -62.60
N THR A 4 -32.93 1.07 -61.60
CA THR A 4 -32.04 1.81 -60.67
C THR A 4 -32.84 2.32 -59.45
N THR A 5 -32.36 2.05 -58.23
CA THR A 5 -32.73 2.82 -57.02
C THR A 5 -31.47 2.94 -56.14
N SER A 6 -30.85 4.11 -56.12
CA SER A 6 -29.74 4.44 -55.23
C SER A 6 -29.59 5.95 -55.14
N THR A 7 -30.29 6.57 -54.20
CA THR A 7 -29.92 7.84 -53.56
C THR A 7 -30.89 8.10 -52.40
N LEU A 8 -30.67 7.45 -51.24
CA LEU A 8 -31.28 7.86 -49.95
C LEU A 8 -30.62 7.20 -48.71
N LEU A 9 -29.47 6.55 -48.86
CA LEU A 9 -28.79 5.83 -47.77
C LEU A 9 -27.41 6.42 -47.41
N SER A 10 -27.30 7.75 -47.38
CA SER A 10 -26.06 8.44 -46.98
C SER A 10 -26.25 9.60 -45.99
N MET A 11 -27.46 9.80 -45.45
CA MET A 11 -27.73 10.84 -44.44
C MET A 11 -28.09 10.30 -43.05
N ALA A 12 -28.23 8.98 -42.87
CA ALA A 12 -28.52 8.36 -41.57
C ALA A 12 -27.26 8.02 -40.74
N LEU A 13 -26.06 8.13 -41.31
CA LEU A 13 -24.77 7.80 -40.66
C LEU A 13 -24.06 9.00 -40.01
N VAL A 14 -24.66 10.20 -40.04
CA VAL A 14 -24.08 11.44 -39.46
C VAL A 14 -24.76 11.86 -38.15
N PHE A 15 -25.83 11.19 -37.73
CA PHE A 15 -26.55 11.55 -36.49
C PHE A 15 -26.16 10.70 -35.26
N SER A 16 -25.40 9.61 -35.40
CA SER A 16 -24.87 8.84 -34.24
C SER A 16 -23.60 9.46 -33.64
N SER A 17 -22.88 10.30 -34.37
CA SER A 17 -21.67 10.98 -33.89
C SER A 17 -21.97 12.19 -33.00
N PHE A 18 -23.12 12.85 -33.16
CA PHE A 18 -23.49 14.01 -32.34
C PHE A 18 -23.93 13.65 -30.92
N GLY A 19 -24.61 12.51 -30.72
CA GLY A 19 -24.97 12.03 -29.38
C GLY A 19 -23.75 11.52 -28.58
N ALA A 20 -22.76 10.93 -29.27
CA ALA A 20 -21.50 10.53 -28.66
C ALA A 20 -20.62 11.73 -28.28
N LEU A 21 -20.61 12.79 -29.10
CA LEU A 21 -19.89 14.04 -28.80
C LEU A 21 -20.53 14.83 -27.65
N SER A 22 -21.86 14.85 -27.51
CA SER A 22 -22.53 15.52 -26.38
C SER A 22 -22.36 14.75 -25.07
N ALA A 23 -22.47 13.42 -25.10
CA ALA A 23 -22.23 12.57 -23.94
C ALA A 23 -20.75 12.61 -23.48
N HIS A 24 -19.81 12.71 -24.42
CA HIS A 24 -18.38 12.88 -24.15
C HIS A 24 -18.07 14.28 -23.56
N ALA A 25 -18.70 15.35 -24.07
CA ALA A 25 -18.53 16.70 -23.52
C ALA A 25 -19.14 16.85 -22.11
N GLU A 26 -20.30 16.24 -21.86
CA GLU A 26 -20.94 16.19 -20.53
C GLU A 26 -20.17 15.30 -19.55
N SER A 27 -19.60 14.16 -20.00
CA SER A 27 -18.74 13.32 -19.16
C SER A 27 -17.46 14.06 -18.77
N LEU A 28 -16.84 14.81 -19.69
CA LEU A 28 -15.69 15.68 -19.40
C LEU A 28 -16.02 16.76 -18.36
N GLN A 29 -17.26 17.28 -18.33
CA GLN A 29 -17.74 18.19 -17.28
C GLN A 29 -17.93 17.49 -15.92
N LYS A 30 -18.44 16.25 -15.88
CA LYS A 30 -18.51 15.45 -14.63
C LYS A 30 -17.13 14.94 -14.16
N GLU A 31 -16.16 14.82 -15.05
CA GLU A 31 -14.76 14.53 -14.72
C GLU A 31 -13.98 15.77 -14.23
N GLN A 32 -14.49 16.99 -14.38
CA GLN A 32 -13.90 18.23 -13.81
C GLN A 32 -13.85 18.24 -12.27
N GLN A 33 -14.55 17.30 -11.59
CA GLN A 33 -14.50 17.12 -10.13
C GLN A 33 -13.34 16.26 -9.64
N PHE A 34 -12.59 15.59 -10.54
CA PHE A 34 -11.33 14.97 -10.17
C PHE A 34 -10.29 16.04 -9.84
N SER A 35 -9.25 15.70 -9.07
CA SER A 35 -8.19 16.66 -8.82
C SER A 35 -7.65 17.20 -10.16
N PRO A 36 -7.43 18.51 -10.32
CA PRO A 36 -6.90 19.09 -11.57
C PRO A 36 -5.60 18.41 -12.05
N GLN A 37 -4.86 17.79 -11.13
CA GLN A 37 -3.65 17.01 -11.40
C GLN A 37 -3.95 15.64 -12.03
N LEU A 38 -5.00 14.93 -11.60
CA LEU A 38 -5.42 13.66 -12.22
C LEU A 38 -5.74 13.87 -13.72
N LYS A 39 -6.46 14.97 -14.00
CA LYS A 39 -6.80 15.38 -15.37
C LYS A 39 -5.55 15.70 -16.20
N THR A 40 -4.60 16.45 -15.63
CA THR A 40 -3.35 16.81 -16.31
C THR A 40 -2.47 15.58 -16.59
N ASN A 41 -2.42 14.59 -15.69
CA ASN A 41 -1.63 13.37 -15.87
C ASN A 41 -2.21 12.45 -16.94
N ILE A 42 -3.54 12.26 -16.97
CA ILE A 42 -4.23 11.47 -18.01
C ILE A 42 -4.09 12.13 -19.39
N GLU A 43 -4.07 13.47 -19.45
CA GLU A 43 -3.90 14.23 -20.69
C GLU A 43 -2.44 14.24 -21.22
N GLN A 44 -1.45 13.76 -20.44
CA GLN A 44 0.00 13.83 -20.74
C GLN A 44 0.64 12.54 -21.28
N TRP A 45 -0.12 11.49 -21.62
CA TRP A 45 0.38 10.16 -22.02
C TRP A 45 1.09 10.04 -23.38
N GLY A 46 1.76 11.10 -23.83
CA GLY A 46 2.61 11.11 -25.03
C GLY A 46 1.82 10.97 -26.33
N GLU A 47 2.53 11.11 -27.46
CA GLU A 47 1.95 11.17 -28.81
C GLU A 47 1.23 9.86 -29.26
N ASN A 48 1.30 8.76 -28.49
CA ASN A 48 0.87 7.42 -28.92
C ASN A 48 -0.19 6.71 -28.04
N LYS A 49 -0.72 7.34 -26.98
CA LYS A 49 -1.76 6.74 -26.08
C LYS A 49 -1.33 5.49 -25.28
N ILE A 50 -0.04 5.21 -25.17
CA ILE A 50 0.49 4.02 -24.48
C ILE A 50 1.23 4.47 -23.24
N ALA A 51 0.86 3.95 -22.08
CA ALA A 51 1.59 4.14 -20.83
C ALA A 51 3.00 3.58 -21.00
N GLN A 52 3.97 4.36 -20.57
CA GLN A 52 5.36 4.16 -20.98
C GLN A 52 6.03 2.89 -20.41
N ASN A 53 5.45 2.17 -19.43
CA ASN A 53 5.93 0.83 -19.01
C ASN A 53 5.28 -0.34 -19.74
N VAL A 54 4.45 -0.06 -20.74
CA VAL A 54 3.96 -1.10 -21.62
C VAL A 54 5.05 -1.41 -22.64
N GLU A 55 5.66 -2.60 -22.54
CA GLU A 55 6.70 -3.05 -23.46
C GLU A 55 6.10 -3.24 -24.86
N THR A 56 6.59 -2.47 -25.84
CA THR A 56 6.01 -2.41 -27.20
C THR A 56 6.90 -3.01 -28.29
N LYS A 57 8.05 -3.61 -27.92
CA LYS A 57 9.07 -4.09 -28.87
C LYS A 57 9.46 -5.55 -28.66
N THR A 58 8.61 -6.35 -28.02
CA THR A 58 8.82 -7.78 -27.76
C THR A 58 7.77 -8.63 -28.46
N SER A 59 8.14 -9.83 -28.89
CA SER A 59 7.18 -10.83 -29.38
C SER A 59 6.48 -11.59 -28.25
N LYS A 60 6.92 -11.42 -26.99
CA LYS A 60 6.29 -12.02 -25.81
C LYS A 60 4.87 -11.44 -25.61
N GLU A 61 3.96 -12.29 -25.14
CA GLU A 61 2.63 -11.85 -24.72
C GLU A 61 2.74 -10.99 -23.45
N ILE A 62 2.09 -9.83 -23.48
CA ILE A 62 2.01 -8.88 -22.37
C ILE A 62 0.54 -8.65 -22.04
N SER A 63 0.22 -8.64 -20.74
CA SER A 63 -1.12 -8.24 -20.28
C SER A 63 -1.18 -6.73 -20.07
N VAL A 64 -2.17 -6.11 -20.70
CA VAL A 64 -2.42 -4.66 -20.64
C VAL A 64 -3.89 -4.38 -20.37
N ILE A 65 -4.16 -3.23 -19.74
CA ILE A 65 -5.50 -2.68 -19.60
C ILE A 65 -5.70 -1.61 -20.67
N VAL A 66 -6.76 -1.69 -21.45
CA VAL A 66 -7.06 -0.73 -22.52
C VAL A 66 -8.29 0.07 -22.13
N GLU A 67 -8.15 1.39 -21.97
CA GLU A 67 -9.29 2.31 -21.79
C GLU A 67 -9.80 2.77 -23.16
N LEU A 68 -11.12 2.86 -23.29
CA LEU A 68 -11.79 3.34 -24.50
C LEU A 68 -12.25 4.78 -24.37
N GLN A 69 -12.42 5.43 -25.52
CA GLN A 69 -12.98 6.77 -25.61
C GLN A 69 -14.47 6.83 -25.22
N HIS A 70 -15.18 5.71 -25.39
CA HIS A 70 -16.56 5.59 -24.93
C HIS A 70 -16.59 5.63 -23.42
N ALA A 71 -17.41 6.51 -22.85
CA ALA A 71 -17.49 6.67 -21.41
C ALA A 71 -18.15 5.43 -20.76
N PRO A 72 -17.71 5.00 -19.56
CA PRO A 72 -18.29 3.87 -18.86
C PRO A 72 -19.73 4.16 -18.41
N LEU A 73 -20.52 3.12 -18.17
CA LEU A 73 -21.93 3.25 -17.79
C LEU A 73 -22.13 4.24 -16.63
N ALA A 74 -21.32 4.14 -15.57
CA ALA A 74 -21.42 4.96 -14.36
C ALA A 74 -21.26 6.48 -14.58
N THR A 75 -20.77 6.90 -15.75
CA THR A 75 -20.56 8.32 -16.06
C THR A 75 -21.75 8.97 -16.79
N GLN A 76 -22.78 8.19 -17.14
CA GLN A 76 -23.96 8.71 -17.81
C GLN A 76 -24.68 9.77 -16.97
N SER A 77 -25.33 10.75 -17.63
CA SER A 77 -25.92 11.91 -16.96
C SER A 77 -27.01 11.53 -15.95
N ASN A 78 -27.80 10.50 -16.29
CA ASN A 78 -28.91 9.94 -15.51
C ASN A 78 -28.50 8.94 -14.42
N ILE A 79 -27.21 8.71 -14.20
CA ILE A 79 -26.71 7.83 -13.13
C ILE A 79 -26.09 8.71 -12.05
N GLN A 80 -26.67 8.65 -10.85
CA GLN A 80 -26.22 9.38 -9.67
C GLN A 80 -25.87 8.45 -8.51
N HIS A 81 -26.53 7.29 -8.44
CA HIS A 81 -26.32 6.28 -7.40
C HIS A 81 -26.20 4.88 -8.01
N ALA A 82 -25.57 3.95 -7.29
CA ALA A 82 -25.40 2.57 -7.76
C ALA A 82 -26.72 1.87 -8.19
N PRO A 83 -27.88 2.06 -7.52
CA PRO A 83 -29.15 1.50 -7.99
C PRO A 83 -29.60 2.00 -9.37
N ASP A 84 -29.17 3.18 -9.80
CA ASP A 84 -29.52 3.74 -11.11
C ASP A 84 -28.92 2.92 -12.26
N LEU A 85 -27.87 2.13 -12.00
CA LEU A 85 -27.28 1.22 -13.00
C LEU A 85 -28.33 0.23 -13.56
N GLN A 86 -29.38 -0.07 -12.81
CA GLN A 86 -30.43 -1.02 -13.19
C GLN A 86 -31.60 -0.37 -13.95
N ASN A 87 -31.63 0.95 -14.13
CA ASN A 87 -32.74 1.62 -14.81
C ASN A 87 -32.74 1.36 -16.33
N ASN A 88 -33.90 1.47 -16.98
CA ASN A 88 -34.05 1.14 -18.40
C ASN A 88 -33.11 1.93 -19.34
N ASN A 89 -32.83 3.19 -19.00
CA ASN A 89 -31.94 4.06 -19.80
C ASN A 89 -30.48 3.61 -19.67
N ALA A 90 -30.04 3.31 -18.44
CA ALA A 90 -28.72 2.75 -18.14
C ALA A 90 -28.53 1.41 -18.85
N GLN A 91 -29.51 0.51 -18.77
CA GLN A 91 -29.48 -0.78 -19.47
C GLN A 91 -29.45 -0.62 -21.00
N SER A 92 -30.16 0.37 -21.54
CA SER A 92 -30.11 0.68 -22.97
C SER A 92 -28.75 1.19 -23.41
N TYR A 93 -28.13 2.10 -22.65
CA TYR A 93 -26.77 2.57 -22.92
C TYR A 93 -25.73 1.44 -22.75
N HIS A 94 -25.88 0.61 -21.73
CA HIS A 94 -25.01 -0.55 -21.50
C HIS A 94 -25.02 -1.50 -22.72
N ALA A 95 -26.20 -1.78 -23.29
CA ALA A 95 -26.31 -2.56 -24.52
C ALA A 95 -25.62 -1.89 -25.73
N GLN A 96 -25.70 -0.56 -25.84
CA GLN A 96 -24.99 0.20 -26.89
C GLN A 96 -23.47 0.15 -26.69
N LEU A 97 -23.01 0.35 -25.45
CA LEU A 97 -21.59 0.30 -25.09
C LEU A 97 -21.01 -1.10 -25.38
N LYS A 98 -21.72 -2.15 -24.98
CA LYS A 98 -21.34 -3.54 -25.29
C LYS A 98 -21.20 -3.79 -26.79
N LYS A 99 -22.15 -3.31 -27.59
CA LYS A 99 -22.07 -3.43 -29.06
C LYS A 99 -20.87 -2.67 -29.63
N ALA A 100 -20.60 -1.46 -29.13
CA ALA A 100 -19.43 -0.68 -29.54
C ALA A 100 -18.11 -1.39 -29.16
N GLN A 101 -18.07 -2.03 -27.99
CA GLN A 101 -16.95 -2.84 -27.54
C GLN A 101 -16.76 -4.09 -28.41
N GLU A 102 -17.82 -4.80 -28.78
CA GLU A 102 -17.77 -5.95 -29.70
C GLU A 102 -17.19 -5.55 -31.08
N ASP A 103 -17.59 -4.40 -31.61
CA ASP A 103 -17.04 -3.87 -32.87
C ASP A 103 -15.58 -3.42 -32.71
N THR A 104 -15.19 -2.91 -31.53
CA THR A 104 -13.81 -2.58 -31.20
C THR A 104 -12.94 -3.83 -31.09
N THR A 105 -13.44 -4.91 -30.48
CA THR A 105 -12.74 -6.21 -30.41
C THR A 105 -12.45 -6.77 -31.79
N LYS A 106 -13.36 -6.63 -32.77
CA LYS A 106 -13.10 -7.05 -34.16
C LYS A 106 -11.93 -6.27 -34.76
N LYS A 107 -11.90 -4.94 -34.59
CA LYS A 107 -10.81 -4.07 -35.07
C LYS A 107 -9.48 -4.37 -34.38
N ILE A 108 -9.51 -4.66 -33.07
CA ILE A 108 -8.33 -5.10 -32.32
C ILE A 108 -7.76 -6.38 -32.94
N LYS A 109 -8.59 -7.39 -33.19
CA LYS A 109 -8.15 -8.64 -33.83
C LYS A 109 -7.58 -8.45 -35.25
N GLU A 110 -8.07 -7.45 -35.99
CA GLU A 110 -7.52 -7.11 -37.32
C GLU A 110 -6.17 -6.40 -37.23
N LYS A 111 -5.98 -5.50 -36.25
CA LYS A 111 -4.75 -4.70 -36.10
C LYS A 111 -3.65 -5.37 -35.29
N ALA A 112 -4.05 -6.22 -34.33
CA ALA A 112 -3.20 -6.97 -33.43
C ALA A 112 -3.72 -8.42 -33.39
N PRO A 113 -3.43 -9.24 -34.42
CA PRO A 113 -3.96 -10.60 -34.55
C PRO A 113 -3.58 -11.55 -33.42
N GLY A 114 -2.51 -11.26 -32.66
CA GLY A 114 -2.13 -11.99 -31.46
C GLY A 114 -2.89 -11.58 -30.20
N ALA A 115 -3.74 -10.54 -30.26
CA ALA A 115 -4.47 -10.05 -29.09
C ALA A 115 -5.60 -11.01 -28.66
N LYS A 116 -5.57 -11.39 -27.38
CA LYS A 116 -6.58 -12.15 -26.67
C LYS A 116 -7.26 -11.24 -25.65
N ILE A 117 -8.53 -10.95 -25.87
CA ILE A 117 -9.34 -10.25 -24.87
C ILE A 117 -9.61 -11.23 -23.73
N LYS A 118 -9.16 -10.90 -22.53
CA LYS A 118 -9.46 -11.65 -21.31
C LYS A 118 -10.77 -11.17 -20.70
N GLU A 119 -10.85 -9.87 -20.45
CA GLU A 119 -11.96 -9.25 -19.73
C GLU A 119 -12.49 -8.00 -20.43
N VAL A 120 -13.78 -7.70 -20.20
CA VAL A 120 -14.47 -6.52 -20.73
C VAL A 120 -15.11 -5.74 -19.59
N TYR A 121 -14.62 -4.52 -19.38
CA TYR A 121 -15.14 -3.59 -18.37
C TYR A 121 -16.09 -2.61 -19.02
N ASN A 122 -17.25 -2.37 -18.40
CA ASN A 122 -18.27 -1.48 -18.97
C ASN A 122 -19.06 -0.70 -17.92
N THR A 123 -18.80 -0.92 -16.63
CA THR A 123 -19.60 -0.31 -15.55
C THR A 123 -18.93 0.94 -15.00
N LEU A 124 -17.79 0.78 -14.35
CA LEU A 124 -16.97 1.86 -13.80
C LEU A 124 -15.79 2.18 -14.70
N PHE A 125 -15.23 1.18 -15.36
CA PHE A 125 -14.18 1.31 -16.35
C PHE A 125 -14.75 0.94 -17.71
N SER A 126 -14.31 1.61 -18.77
CA SER A 126 -14.75 1.33 -20.14
C SER A 126 -13.53 0.84 -20.89
N GLY A 127 -13.44 -0.47 -21.09
CA GLY A 127 -12.16 -1.03 -21.50
C GLY A 127 -12.10 -2.53 -21.57
N PHE A 128 -10.88 -3.00 -21.75
CA PHE A 128 -10.55 -4.41 -21.86
C PHE A 128 -9.32 -4.74 -21.01
N SER A 129 -9.25 -5.96 -20.49
CA SER A 129 -7.96 -6.59 -20.26
C SER A 129 -7.58 -7.43 -21.49
N ILE A 130 -6.35 -7.26 -21.95
CA ILE A 130 -5.86 -7.89 -23.18
C ILE A 130 -4.49 -8.50 -22.93
N SER A 131 -4.33 -9.77 -23.29
CA SER A 131 -3.01 -10.38 -23.51
C SER A 131 -2.65 -10.22 -24.99
N VAL A 132 -1.52 -9.58 -25.30
CA VAL A 132 -1.14 -9.24 -26.68
C VAL A 132 0.38 -9.27 -26.84
N PRO A 133 0.94 -9.75 -27.97
CA PRO A 133 2.36 -9.57 -28.25
C PRO A 133 2.76 -8.10 -28.18
N GLY A 134 3.83 -7.78 -27.45
CA GLY A 134 4.25 -6.40 -27.22
C GLY A 134 4.43 -5.58 -28.49
N ASP A 135 5.01 -6.18 -29.52
CA ASP A 135 5.22 -5.60 -30.85
C ASP A 135 3.92 -5.21 -31.59
N GLN A 136 2.76 -5.68 -31.13
CA GLN A 136 1.44 -5.33 -31.68
C GLN A 136 0.70 -4.25 -30.88
N ILE A 137 1.21 -3.85 -29.69
CA ILE A 137 0.53 -2.87 -28.82
C ILE A 137 0.46 -1.49 -29.48
N THR A 138 1.50 -1.06 -30.20
CA THR A 138 1.48 0.21 -30.93
C THR A 138 0.37 0.24 -31.98
N ALA A 139 0.16 -0.86 -32.70
CA ALA A 139 -0.92 -0.99 -33.66
C ALA A 139 -2.29 -0.96 -32.98
N LEU A 140 -2.42 -1.63 -31.84
CA LEU A 140 -3.63 -1.58 -31.00
C LEU A 140 -3.96 -0.16 -30.55
N ALA A 141 -2.97 0.57 -30.00
CA ALA A 141 -3.16 1.92 -29.47
C ALA A 141 -3.48 2.96 -30.56
N SER A 142 -3.06 2.70 -31.80
CA SER A 142 -3.39 3.55 -32.95
C SER A 142 -4.88 3.60 -33.30
N LEU A 143 -5.68 2.67 -32.76
CA LEU A 143 -7.13 2.66 -32.96
C LEU A 143 -7.75 3.97 -32.41
N PRO A 144 -8.66 4.62 -33.17
CA PRO A 144 -9.31 5.85 -32.71
C PRO A 144 -10.18 5.63 -31.47
N GLU A 145 -10.71 4.42 -31.27
CA GLU A 145 -11.53 4.04 -30.12
C GLU A 145 -10.71 3.89 -28.82
N VAL A 146 -9.41 3.62 -28.93
CA VAL A 146 -8.53 3.49 -27.77
C VAL A 146 -8.22 4.88 -27.25
N LYS A 147 -8.48 5.10 -25.96
CA LYS A 147 -8.10 6.30 -25.22
C LYS A 147 -6.70 6.12 -24.65
N ALA A 148 -6.42 4.97 -24.07
CA ALA A 148 -5.13 4.67 -23.46
C ALA A 148 -4.86 3.17 -23.31
N VAL A 149 -3.59 2.80 -23.22
CA VAL A 149 -3.13 1.45 -22.87
C VAL A 149 -2.26 1.53 -21.62
N TYR A 150 -2.59 0.78 -20.59
CA TYR A 150 -1.92 0.74 -19.30
C TYR A 150 -1.28 -0.63 -19.05
N PRO A 151 -0.24 -0.69 -18.21
CA PRO A 151 0.25 -1.95 -17.66
C PRO A 151 -0.84 -2.67 -16.86
N ASN A 152 -0.83 -4.00 -16.89
CA ASN A 152 -1.48 -4.80 -15.85
C ASN A 152 -0.50 -4.94 -14.66
N LEU A 153 -0.67 -4.14 -13.61
CA LEU A 153 0.24 -4.07 -12.48
C LEU A 153 -0.08 -5.13 -11.44
N THR A 154 0.93 -5.57 -10.70
CA THR A 154 0.77 -6.48 -9.57
C THR A 154 0.59 -5.70 -8.27
N TYR A 155 -0.39 -6.13 -7.48
CA TYR A 155 -0.71 -5.64 -6.15
C TYR A 155 -0.38 -6.72 -5.11
N LYS A 156 -0.15 -6.29 -3.87
CA LYS A 156 0.13 -7.15 -2.72
C LYS A 156 -0.78 -6.81 -1.55
N LEU A 157 -0.98 -7.76 -0.66
CA LEU A 157 -1.67 -7.52 0.61
C LEU A 157 -0.80 -6.67 1.55
N HIS A 158 -1.41 -5.74 2.29
CA HIS A 158 -0.70 -4.89 3.27
C HIS A 158 -0.63 -5.55 4.65
N GLU A 159 0.06 -6.69 4.75
CA GLU A 159 0.35 -7.39 6.01
C GLU A 159 1.85 -7.34 6.32
N THR A 160 2.23 -7.04 7.57
CA THR A 160 3.64 -7.00 7.98
C THR A 160 4.11 -8.30 8.61
N SER A 161 3.30 -8.89 9.48
CA SER A 161 3.63 -10.10 10.23
C SER A 161 2.42 -10.71 10.95
N LYS A 162 2.45 -12.04 11.07
CA LYS A 162 1.53 -12.85 11.90
C LYS A 162 2.16 -13.03 13.29
N SER A 163 1.40 -12.80 14.36
CA SER A 163 1.84 -13.12 15.73
C SER A 163 1.12 -14.36 16.25
N ALA A 164 1.76 -15.06 17.18
CA ALA A 164 1.30 -16.34 17.71
C ALA A 164 -0.14 -16.28 18.29
N THR A 165 -0.85 -17.37 18.13
CA THR A 165 -2.21 -17.65 18.61
C THR A 165 -2.37 -17.31 20.09
N ASN A 166 -3.29 -16.40 20.42
CA ASN A 166 -3.79 -16.25 21.79
C ASN A 166 -5.04 -17.11 21.94
N GLU A 167 -4.96 -18.15 22.78
CA GLU A 167 -6.10 -19.05 23.09
C GLU A 167 -7.21 -18.37 23.93
N GLU A 168 -6.98 -17.14 24.42
CA GLU A 168 -7.94 -16.35 25.20
C GLU A 168 -8.31 -15.04 24.43
N ALA A 169 -9.25 -15.07 23.49
CA ALA A 169 -9.76 -13.83 22.86
C ALA A 169 -10.45 -12.93 23.92
N PRO A 170 -10.25 -11.59 23.95
CA PRO A 170 -10.31 -10.72 22.77
C PRO A 170 -9.18 -9.67 22.65
N ASN A 171 -8.71 -9.43 21.42
CA ASN A 171 -8.23 -8.09 21.03
C ASN A 171 -8.83 -7.68 19.68
N ILE A 172 -10.11 -7.29 19.70
CA ILE A 172 -10.78 -6.65 18.57
C ILE A 172 -10.50 -5.13 18.61
N GLY A 173 -10.25 -4.50 17.46
CA GLY A 173 -10.02 -3.04 17.41
C GLY A 173 -11.27 -2.19 17.70
N GLY A 174 -12.47 -2.75 17.47
CA GLY A 174 -13.75 -2.03 17.55
C GLY A 174 -14.02 -1.22 18.83
N PRO A 175 -13.74 -1.75 20.04
CA PRO A 175 -13.91 -1.00 21.30
C PRO A 175 -13.09 0.29 21.36
N THR A 176 -11.88 0.32 20.80
CA THR A 176 -11.02 1.53 20.81
C THR A 176 -11.66 2.69 20.03
N ILE A 177 -12.48 2.38 19.02
CA ILE A 177 -13.15 3.37 18.16
C ILE A 177 -14.64 3.55 18.50
N GLY A 178 -15.10 2.92 19.59
CA GLY A 178 -16.45 3.09 20.12
C GLY A 178 -17.54 2.25 19.44
N ALA A 179 -17.20 1.12 18.81
CA ALA A 179 -18.19 0.26 18.15
C ALA A 179 -19.27 -0.28 19.13
N PRO A 180 -18.93 -0.79 20.34
CA PRO A 180 -19.94 -1.23 21.30
C PRO A 180 -20.92 -0.14 21.72
N GLU A 181 -20.43 1.09 21.91
CA GLU A 181 -21.24 2.26 22.22
C GLU A 181 -22.14 2.63 21.04
N ALA A 182 -21.63 2.53 19.81
CA ALA A 182 -22.39 2.79 18.59
C ALA A 182 -23.58 1.84 18.45
N TRP A 183 -23.41 0.54 18.74
CA TRP A 183 -24.51 -0.44 18.66
C TRP A 183 -25.71 -0.13 19.55
N ASN A 184 -25.51 0.64 20.62
CA ASN A 184 -26.58 1.10 21.51
C ASN A 184 -27.37 2.31 20.95
N LEU A 185 -26.82 3.01 19.95
CA LEU A 185 -27.52 4.06 19.23
C LEU A 185 -28.65 3.48 18.37
N LYS A 186 -29.59 4.35 18.01
CA LYS A 186 -30.72 4.01 17.14
C LYS A 186 -30.60 4.73 15.82
N ASP A 187 -30.77 3.99 14.73
CA ASP A 187 -30.94 4.58 13.39
C ASP A 187 -32.28 5.34 13.28
N PRO A 188 -32.52 6.10 12.20
CA PRO A 188 -33.77 6.83 12.00
C PRO A 188 -35.04 5.96 11.99
N SER A 189 -34.91 4.64 11.78
CA SER A 189 -36.02 3.67 11.84
C SER A 189 -36.24 3.08 13.25
N GLY A 190 -35.43 3.47 14.23
CA GLY A 190 -35.50 3.00 15.61
C GLY A 190 -34.79 1.66 15.87
N LYS A 191 -34.01 1.16 14.91
CA LYS A 191 -33.25 -0.11 15.07
C LYS A 191 -31.85 0.15 15.64
N PRO A 192 -31.24 -0.85 16.32
CA PRO A 192 -29.85 -0.75 16.75
C PRO A 192 -28.91 -0.44 15.58
N LEU A 193 -27.90 0.37 15.83
CA LEU A 193 -26.88 0.72 14.84
C LEU A 193 -25.79 -0.36 14.78
N ASP A 194 -26.09 -1.50 14.17
CA ASP A 194 -25.24 -2.71 14.17
C ASP A 194 -24.86 -3.21 12.77
N GLY A 195 -25.18 -2.43 11.72
CA GLY A 195 -24.86 -2.72 10.33
C GLY A 195 -25.96 -3.47 9.58
N LYS A 196 -27.08 -3.79 10.24
CA LYS A 196 -28.17 -4.55 9.62
C LYS A 196 -28.68 -3.87 8.34
N GLY A 197 -28.67 -4.63 7.24
CA GLY A 197 -29.14 -4.17 5.93
C GLY A 197 -28.06 -3.50 5.08
N MET A 198 -26.85 -3.31 5.61
CA MET A 198 -25.70 -2.84 4.84
C MET A 198 -24.94 -4.00 4.22
N LYS A 199 -24.42 -3.81 3.01
CA LYS A 199 -23.56 -4.77 2.32
C LYS A 199 -22.14 -4.22 2.22
N VAL A 200 -21.18 -4.95 2.76
CA VAL A 200 -19.75 -4.64 2.66
C VAL A 200 -19.07 -5.67 1.77
N ALA A 201 -18.46 -5.20 0.68
CA ALA A 201 -17.64 -6.06 -0.18
C ALA A 201 -16.21 -6.12 0.34
N ILE A 202 -15.71 -7.34 0.52
CA ILE A 202 -14.32 -7.64 0.86
C ILE A 202 -13.61 -7.97 -0.45
N ILE A 203 -12.82 -7.02 -0.96
CA ILE A 203 -12.01 -7.19 -2.17
C ILE A 203 -10.60 -7.58 -1.70
N ASP A 204 -10.33 -8.88 -1.64
CA ASP A 204 -9.16 -9.44 -0.94
C ASP A 204 -8.79 -10.83 -1.52
N SER A 205 -8.15 -11.69 -0.71
CA SER A 205 -7.75 -13.07 -1.04
C SER A 205 -8.86 -14.13 -0.94
N GLY A 206 -10.11 -13.69 -0.71
CA GLY A 206 -11.27 -14.54 -0.48
C GLY A 206 -11.79 -14.46 0.95
N VAL A 207 -12.83 -15.22 1.27
CA VAL A 207 -13.37 -15.34 2.63
C VAL A 207 -13.73 -16.81 2.88
N ASP A 208 -13.29 -17.39 3.99
CA ASP A 208 -13.87 -18.63 4.50
C ASP A 208 -15.29 -18.36 5.00
N TYR A 209 -16.24 -18.41 4.06
CA TYR A 209 -17.66 -18.22 4.30
C TYR A 209 -18.29 -19.35 5.12
N THR A 210 -17.56 -20.43 5.42
CA THR A 210 -18.02 -21.50 6.32
C THR A 210 -17.69 -21.23 7.79
N HIS A 211 -16.82 -20.25 8.05
CA HIS A 211 -16.40 -19.87 9.39
C HIS A 211 -17.61 -19.57 10.31
N PRO A 212 -17.66 -20.08 11.56
CA PRO A 212 -18.83 -19.94 12.44
C PRO A 212 -19.30 -18.50 12.66
N ASP A 213 -18.35 -17.56 12.74
CA ASP A 213 -18.61 -16.12 12.95
C ASP A 213 -18.98 -15.36 11.66
N LEU A 214 -18.82 -15.96 10.46
CA LEU A 214 -19.04 -15.29 9.17
C LEU A 214 -20.18 -15.89 8.35
N LYS A 215 -20.45 -17.18 8.50
CA LYS A 215 -21.43 -17.93 7.68
C LYS A 215 -22.83 -17.32 7.62
N ALA A 216 -23.26 -16.64 8.68
CA ALA A 216 -24.58 -16.01 8.75
C ALA A 216 -24.63 -14.67 8.01
N ASN A 217 -23.47 -14.03 7.83
CA ASN A 217 -23.34 -12.71 7.23
C ASN A 217 -22.90 -12.78 5.76
N TYR A 218 -22.28 -13.87 5.31
CA TYR A 218 -21.93 -14.09 3.91
C TYR A 218 -23.19 -14.22 3.02
N ILE A 219 -23.24 -13.47 1.92
CA ILE A 219 -24.38 -13.45 0.99
C ILE A 219 -24.02 -13.73 -0.48
N GLY A 220 -22.76 -14.01 -0.79
CA GLY A 220 -22.30 -14.28 -2.15
C GLY A 220 -20.97 -13.60 -2.46
N GLY A 221 -20.53 -13.74 -3.71
CA GLY A 221 -19.21 -13.29 -4.12
C GLY A 221 -18.74 -13.92 -5.42
N TYR A 222 -17.51 -13.61 -5.82
CA TYR A 222 -16.89 -14.15 -7.03
C TYR A 222 -15.38 -14.26 -6.88
N ASP A 223 -14.80 -15.27 -7.51
CA ASP A 223 -13.37 -15.46 -7.62
C ASP A 223 -12.89 -15.00 -8.99
N THR A 224 -12.16 -13.89 -9.04
CA THR A 224 -11.62 -13.37 -10.31
C THR A 224 -10.31 -14.05 -10.68
N VAL A 225 -9.64 -14.74 -9.74
CA VAL A 225 -8.35 -15.40 -9.95
C VAL A 225 -8.56 -16.73 -10.68
N ASP A 226 -9.51 -17.52 -10.19
CA ASP A 226 -9.86 -18.83 -10.78
C ASP A 226 -11.11 -18.77 -11.68
N GLU A 227 -11.70 -17.58 -11.82
CA GLU A 227 -12.88 -17.28 -12.66
C GLU A 227 -14.12 -18.13 -12.33
N ASP A 228 -14.43 -18.31 -11.04
CA ASP A 228 -15.61 -19.05 -10.60
C ASP A 228 -16.41 -18.33 -9.47
N ASN A 229 -17.45 -18.98 -8.97
CA ASN A 229 -18.30 -18.43 -7.91
C ASN A 229 -17.90 -18.90 -6.49
N ASP A 230 -16.68 -19.41 -6.30
CA ASP A 230 -16.17 -19.90 -5.01
C ASP A 230 -15.04 -19.00 -4.48
N PRO A 231 -15.36 -17.86 -3.84
CA PRO A 231 -14.37 -16.92 -3.31
C PRO A 231 -13.74 -17.41 -1.99
N MET A 232 -13.46 -18.71 -1.87
CA MET A 232 -12.85 -19.31 -0.70
C MET A 232 -11.45 -18.75 -0.46
N ASP A 233 -11.12 -18.46 0.80
CA ASP A 233 -9.83 -17.89 1.16
C ASP A 233 -8.73 -18.94 1.24
N GLY A 234 -7.82 -18.94 0.27
CA GLY A 234 -6.61 -19.76 0.28
C GLY A 234 -5.40 -19.13 0.98
N ASN A 235 -5.46 -17.84 1.36
CA ASN A 235 -4.33 -17.09 1.94
C ASN A 235 -4.44 -16.84 3.45
N VAL A 236 -5.67 -16.79 4.00
CA VAL A 236 -6.08 -16.41 5.38
C VAL A 236 -6.45 -14.94 5.57
N HIS A 237 -5.85 -14.03 4.79
CA HIS A 237 -5.94 -12.60 5.03
C HIS A 237 -7.37 -12.04 4.86
N GLY A 238 -8.08 -12.43 3.80
CA GLY A 238 -9.41 -11.90 3.53
C GLY A 238 -10.46 -12.36 4.55
N THR A 239 -10.33 -13.58 5.09
CA THR A 239 -11.13 -14.06 6.23
C THR A 239 -10.89 -13.23 7.48
N HIS A 240 -9.64 -12.83 7.73
CA HIS A 240 -9.28 -11.96 8.86
C HIS A 240 -9.92 -10.59 8.74
N VAL A 241 -9.82 -9.99 7.57
CA VAL A 241 -10.45 -8.72 7.21
C VAL A 241 -11.98 -8.79 7.37
N ALA A 242 -12.63 -9.84 6.86
CA ALA A 242 -14.08 -10.02 6.97
C ALA A 242 -14.55 -10.10 8.43
N GLY A 243 -13.81 -10.79 9.29
CA GLY A 243 -14.12 -10.86 10.73
C GLY A 243 -14.06 -9.52 11.44
N ILE A 244 -13.14 -8.64 11.05
CA ILE A 244 -13.03 -7.29 11.61
C ILE A 244 -14.26 -6.45 11.23
N VAL A 245 -14.74 -6.58 10.00
CA VAL A 245 -15.93 -5.86 9.53
C VAL A 245 -17.18 -6.39 10.23
N ALA A 246 -17.47 -7.69 10.06
CA ALA A 246 -18.78 -8.26 10.38
C ALA A 246 -18.70 -9.65 11.02
N GLY A 247 -17.64 -9.98 11.77
CA GLY A 247 -17.68 -11.16 12.64
C GLY A 247 -18.87 -11.09 13.60
N ASN A 248 -19.62 -12.17 13.75
CA ASN A 248 -20.81 -12.21 14.61
C ASN A 248 -20.92 -13.51 15.40
N GLY A 249 -19.87 -13.80 16.19
CA GLY A 249 -19.84 -14.96 17.08
C GLY A 249 -18.85 -14.76 18.22
N LYS A 250 -17.78 -15.56 18.27
CA LYS A 250 -16.72 -15.39 19.28
C LYS A 250 -16.03 -14.03 19.12
N ILE A 251 -15.81 -13.60 17.89
CA ILE A 251 -15.40 -12.26 17.51
C ILE A 251 -16.63 -11.46 17.09
N LYS A 252 -16.71 -10.21 17.55
CA LYS A 252 -17.65 -9.21 17.05
C LYS A 252 -16.90 -8.16 16.26
N GLY A 253 -17.16 -8.12 14.95
CA GLY A 253 -16.70 -7.06 14.06
C GLY A 253 -17.39 -5.74 14.35
N VAL A 254 -16.94 -4.66 13.71
CA VAL A 254 -17.47 -3.30 13.93
C VAL A 254 -18.95 -3.19 13.55
N ALA A 255 -19.38 -3.85 12.49
CA ALA A 255 -20.76 -3.90 12.00
C ALA A 255 -21.25 -5.36 12.00
N PRO A 256 -21.54 -5.95 13.18
CA PRO A 256 -21.73 -7.39 13.33
C PRO A 256 -22.95 -7.96 12.58
N ASN A 257 -23.91 -7.14 12.15
CA ASN A 257 -25.08 -7.57 11.37
C ASN A 257 -25.04 -7.08 9.91
N ALA A 258 -23.92 -6.54 9.44
CA ALA A 258 -23.72 -6.25 8.02
C ALA A 258 -23.52 -7.54 7.22
N SER A 259 -23.98 -7.54 5.96
CA SER A 259 -23.76 -8.63 5.03
C SER A 259 -22.40 -8.50 4.34
N ILE A 260 -21.73 -9.63 4.11
CA ILE A 260 -20.44 -9.73 3.45
C ILE A 260 -20.63 -10.26 2.03
N LEU A 261 -20.13 -9.51 1.05
CA LEU A 261 -19.85 -9.98 -0.30
C LEU A 261 -18.34 -10.25 -0.42
N ALA A 262 -17.93 -11.45 -0.83
CA ALA A 262 -16.51 -11.80 -0.94
C ALA A 262 -16.03 -11.78 -2.39
N TYR A 263 -15.02 -10.98 -2.71
CA TYR A 263 -14.39 -11.00 -4.04
C TYR A 263 -12.92 -11.37 -3.88
N ARG A 264 -12.58 -12.59 -4.31
CA ARG A 264 -11.20 -13.06 -4.35
C ARG A 264 -10.54 -12.48 -5.59
N VAL A 265 -9.66 -11.51 -5.37
CA VAL A 265 -8.85 -10.81 -6.40
C VAL A 265 -7.35 -11.01 -6.19
N MET A 266 -6.98 -11.73 -5.12
CA MET A 266 -5.61 -12.06 -4.77
C MET A 266 -5.48 -13.58 -4.70
N ASN A 267 -4.43 -14.12 -5.30
CA ASN A 267 -4.10 -15.55 -5.24
C ASN A 267 -3.63 -15.97 -3.85
N ASP A 268 -3.39 -17.27 -3.66
CA ASP A 268 -2.96 -17.85 -2.39
C ASP A 268 -1.61 -17.32 -1.89
N GLY A 269 -0.79 -16.78 -2.80
CA GLY A 269 0.46 -16.09 -2.48
C GLY A 269 0.27 -14.64 -2.00
N GLY A 270 -0.96 -14.13 -1.93
CA GLY A 270 -1.26 -12.76 -1.51
C GLY A 270 -0.93 -11.70 -2.58
N THR A 271 -0.97 -12.09 -3.85
CA THR A 271 -0.71 -11.22 -5.01
C THR A 271 -1.91 -11.22 -5.96
N GLY A 272 -2.22 -10.08 -6.55
CA GLY A 272 -3.32 -9.92 -7.51
C GLY A 272 -2.95 -8.89 -8.57
N THR A 273 -3.78 -8.73 -9.60
CA THR A 273 -3.46 -7.84 -10.73
C THR A 273 -4.48 -6.72 -10.92
N THR A 274 -4.12 -5.69 -11.68
CA THR A 274 -5.04 -4.60 -12.06
C THR A 274 -6.34 -5.15 -12.66
N GLU A 275 -6.28 -6.18 -13.51
CA GLU A 275 -7.48 -6.78 -14.12
C GLU A 275 -8.44 -7.38 -13.08
N ASP A 276 -7.90 -8.23 -12.20
CA ASP A 276 -8.66 -8.91 -11.13
C ASP A 276 -9.35 -7.90 -10.21
N ILE A 277 -8.61 -6.87 -9.80
CA ILE A 277 -9.10 -5.86 -8.86
C ILE A 277 -10.21 -5.02 -9.49
N ILE A 278 -10.06 -4.58 -10.76
CA ILE A 278 -11.12 -3.83 -11.44
C ILE A 278 -12.37 -4.71 -11.59
N GLN A 279 -12.21 -5.97 -11.97
CA GLN A 279 -13.32 -6.90 -12.13
C GLN A 279 -14.08 -7.11 -10.81
N GLY A 280 -13.34 -7.34 -9.70
CA GLY A 280 -13.92 -7.50 -8.37
C GLY A 280 -14.68 -6.24 -7.91
N ILE A 281 -14.13 -5.05 -8.14
CA ILE A 281 -14.80 -3.79 -7.81
C ILE A 281 -16.09 -3.59 -8.61
N GLU A 282 -16.08 -3.84 -9.93
CA GLU A 282 -17.28 -3.69 -10.77
C GLU A 282 -18.38 -4.66 -10.32
N ARG A 283 -18.04 -5.93 -10.11
CA ARG A 283 -19.00 -6.96 -9.66
C ARG A 283 -19.59 -6.64 -8.29
N ALA A 284 -18.76 -6.19 -7.34
CA ALA A 284 -19.22 -5.75 -6.02
C ALA A 284 -20.31 -4.68 -6.09
N ILE A 285 -20.14 -3.69 -6.96
CA ILE A 285 -21.12 -2.62 -7.12
C ILE A 285 -22.38 -3.12 -7.83
N GLN A 286 -22.23 -3.99 -8.82
CA GLN A 286 -23.36 -4.61 -9.52
C GLN A 286 -24.22 -5.46 -8.56
N ASP A 287 -23.59 -6.15 -7.60
CA ASP A 287 -24.25 -6.94 -6.55
C ASP A 287 -24.79 -6.07 -5.39
N GLY A 288 -24.58 -4.76 -5.49
CA GLY A 288 -25.18 -3.73 -4.64
C GLY A 288 -24.39 -3.45 -3.36
N ALA A 289 -23.07 -3.57 -3.38
CA ALA A 289 -22.24 -3.19 -2.24
C ALA A 289 -22.43 -1.70 -1.86
N ASP A 290 -22.54 -1.42 -0.58
CA ASP A 290 -22.62 -0.06 -0.03
C ASP A 290 -21.23 0.50 0.31
N VAL A 291 -20.32 -0.41 0.68
CA VAL A 291 -18.95 -0.14 1.12
C VAL A 291 -18.02 -1.17 0.49
N LEU A 292 -16.86 -0.72 0.02
CA LEU A 292 -15.78 -1.58 -0.45
C LEU A 292 -14.63 -1.50 0.55
N ASN A 293 -14.14 -2.64 1.03
CA ASN A 293 -12.87 -2.73 1.75
C ASN A 293 -11.78 -3.29 0.83
N LEU A 294 -10.69 -2.53 0.66
CA LEU A 294 -9.51 -2.96 -0.08
C LEU A 294 -8.29 -2.90 0.85
N SER A 295 -7.82 -4.08 1.28
CA SER A 295 -6.65 -4.22 2.15
C SER A 295 -5.41 -4.64 1.35
N LEU A 296 -5.19 -3.95 0.24
CA LEU A 296 -4.17 -4.22 -0.77
C LEU A 296 -3.58 -2.93 -1.33
N GLY A 297 -2.43 -3.04 -1.98
CA GLY A 297 -1.85 -1.92 -2.69
C GLY A 297 -0.56 -2.28 -3.43
N GLN A 298 0.05 -1.26 -3.99
CA GLN A 298 1.33 -1.34 -4.67
C GLN A 298 2.11 -0.06 -4.42
N SER A 299 3.44 -0.20 -4.33
CA SER A 299 4.34 0.84 -3.79
C SER A 299 4.52 2.06 -4.70
N LEU A 300 4.13 1.97 -5.98
CA LEU A 300 4.06 3.15 -6.84
C LEU A 300 2.93 4.05 -6.37
N ASN A 301 3.33 5.11 -5.66
CA ASN A 301 2.46 6.11 -5.05
C ASN A 301 1.88 7.10 -6.08
N THR A 302 1.23 6.66 -7.16
CA THR A 302 0.65 7.58 -8.16
C THR A 302 -0.86 7.44 -8.27
N PRO A 303 -1.61 8.55 -8.42
CA PRO A 303 -3.08 8.51 -8.39
C PRO A 303 -3.71 8.15 -9.74
N ASP A 304 -2.95 8.04 -10.82
CA ASP A 304 -3.43 7.92 -12.20
C ASP A 304 -3.60 6.48 -12.71
N GLN A 305 -3.62 5.51 -11.79
CA GLN A 305 -3.77 4.09 -12.10
C GLN A 305 -5.23 3.70 -12.42
N PRO A 306 -5.48 2.68 -13.28
CA PRO A 306 -6.82 2.21 -13.61
C PRO A 306 -7.71 1.85 -12.40
N VAL A 307 -7.13 1.21 -11.37
CA VAL A 307 -7.84 0.91 -10.11
C VAL A 307 -8.29 2.20 -9.41
N THR A 308 -7.44 3.22 -9.36
CA THR A 308 -7.78 4.52 -8.76
C THR A 308 -8.94 5.19 -9.51
N LEU A 309 -8.92 5.21 -10.84
CA LEU A 309 -10.02 5.75 -11.65
C LEU A 309 -11.35 5.01 -11.40
N THR A 310 -11.26 3.69 -11.21
CA THR A 310 -12.40 2.83 -10.91
C THR A 310 -13.01 3.17 -9.55
N LEU A 311 -12.20 3.35 -8.51
CA LEU A 311 -12.66 3.75 -7.18
C LEU A 311 -13.19 5.19 -7.12
N GLU A 312 -12.57 6.11 -7.84
CA GLU A 312 -13.04 7.50 -7.99
C GLU A 312 -14.46 7.55 -8.60
N ARG A 313 -14.77 6.63 -9.54
CA ARG A 313 -16.12 6.49 -10.11
C ARG A 313 -17.08 5.76 -9.16
N ALA A 314 -16.62 4.77 -8.39
CA ALA A 314 -17.41 4.11 -7.35
C ALA A 314 -17.92 5.11 -6.31
N ALA A 315 -17.05 6.02 -5.85
CA ALA A 315 -17.39 7.06 -4.89
C ALA A 315 -18.50 8.00 -5.40
N LYS A 316 -18.51 8.30 -6.72
CA LYS A 316 -19.57 9.12 -7.35
C LYS A 316 -20.93 8.43 -7.33
N LEU A 317 -20.98 7.10 -7.31
CA LEU A 317 -22.21 6.32 -7.19
C LEU A 317 -22.69 6.17 -5.74
N GLY A 318 -22.01 6.82 -4.78
CA GLY A 318 -22.30 6.70 -3.35
C GLY A 318 -21.76 5.43 -2.71
N VAL A 319 -20.93 4.65 -3.41
CA VAL A 319 -20.26 3.48 -2.84
C VAL A 319 -18.94 3.94 -2.22
N THR A 320 -18.79 3.79 -0.92
CA THR A 320 -17.59 4.29 -0.20
C THR A 320 -16.48 3.24 -0.22
N ALA A 321 -15.35 3.58 -0.82
CA ALA A 321 -14.14 2.75 -0.78
C ALA A 321 -13.26 3.12 0.42
N VAL A 322 -12.94 2.11 1.22
CA VAL A 322 -12.03 2.20 2.37
C VAL A 322 -10.78 1.37 2.05
N VAL A 323 -9.63 2.03 2.06
CA VAL A 323 -8.38 1.46 1.55
C VAL A 323 -7.29 1.56 2.61
N SER A 324 -6.50 0.52 2.78
CA SER A 324 -5.32 0.55 3.66
C SER A 324 -4.24 1.49 3.10
N ASN A 325 -3.59 2.28 3.96
CA ASN A 325 -2.66 3.32 3.52
C ASN A 325 -1.27 2.79 3.11
N GLY A 326 -0.94 1.54 3.43
CA GLY A 326 0.38 0.94 3.19
C GLY A 326 1.19 0.72 4.48
N ASN A 327 2.25 -0.10 4.36
CA ASN A 327 3.09 -0.51 5.49
C ASN A 327 4.59 -0.20 5.33
N ASP A 328 4.94 0.75 4.47
CA ASP A 328 6.33 1.16 4.17
C ASP A 328 6.78 2.40 4.97
N GLY A 329 6.08 2.70 6.07
CA GLY A 329 6.48 3.72 7.05
C GLY A 329 7.76 3.33 7.81
N PRO A 330 8.38 4.27 8.55
CA PRO A 330 7.86 5.60 8.90
C PRO A 330 8.35 6.72 7.98
N HIS A 331 9.05 6.41 6.89
CA HIS A 331 9.59 7.43 5.97
C HIS A 331 8.45 8.16 5.23
N PRO A 332 8.61 9.46 4.89
CA PRO A 332 7.63 10.18 4.09
C PRO A 332 7.50 9.57 2.68
N TRP A 333 6.42 9.92 1.96
CA TRP A 333 6.18 9.46 0.58
C TRP A 333 5.93 7.95 0.41
N SER A 334 5.57 7.26 1.49
CA SER A 334 5.39 5.80 1.54
C SER A 334 3.94 5.33 1.40
N VAL A 335 2.97 6.23 1.22
CA VAL A 335 1.58 5.84 0.95
C VAL A 335 1.45 5.07 -0.37
N ASP A 336 0.72 3.97 -0.35
CA ASP A 336 0.53 3.10 -1.51
C ASP A 336 -0.69 3.50 -2.35
N ALA A 337 -0.71 3.07 -3.62
CA ALA A 337 -1.90 3.11 -4.44
C ALA A 337 -2.72 1.81 -4.25
N PRO A 338 -4.06 1.88 -4.17
CA PRO A 338 -4.90 3.03 -4.47
C PRO A 338 -5.26 3.90 -3.25
N GLY A 339 -4.63 3.70 -2.08
CA GLY A 339 -4.91 4.49 -0.86
C GLY A 339 -4.62 5.99 -1.04
N ASN A 340 -3.74 6.33 -1.97
CA ASN A 340 -3.42 7.70 -2.36
C ASN A 340 -4.52 8.45 -3.15
N ALA A 341 -5.58 7.78 -3.58
CA ALA A 341 -6.71 8.39 -4.31
C ALA A 341 -7.47 9.42 -3.46
N SER A 342 -8.08 10.43 -4.09
CA SER A 342 -8.74 11.54 -3.37
C SER A 342 -10.08 11.15 -2.75
N SER A 343 -10.86 10.36 -3.50
CA SER A 343 -12.21 9.91 -3.17
C SER A 343 -12.26 8.80 -2.13
N VAL A 344 -11.20 8.01 -1.99
CA VAL A 344 -11.16 6.89 -1.04
C VAL A 344 -10.90 7.40 0.38
N ILE A 345 -11.33 6.63 1.37
CA ILE A 345 -10.93 6.82 2.76
C ILE A 345 -9.67 6.00 3.00
N SER A 346 -8.52 6.66 3.05
CA SER A 346 -7.25 5.99 3.34
C SER A 346 -7.00 5.88 4.84
N VAL A 347 -6.62 4.68 5.30
CA VAL A 347 -6.57 4.36 6.73
C VAL A 347 -5.16 3.96 7.16
N GLY A 348 -4.58 4.75 8.07
CA GLY A 348 -3.34 4.39 8.77
C GLY A 348 -3.61 3.52 10.02
N ALA A 349 -2.57 2.85 10.52
CA ALA A 349 -2.68 1.90 11.62
C ALA A 349 -2.24 2.51 12.96
N SER A 350 -3.14 2.50 13.93
CA SER A 350 -2.82 2.70 15.34
C SER A 350 -2.81 1.38 16.11
N THR A 351 -2.37 1.42 17.35
CA THR A 351 -2.66 0.37 18.32
C THR A 351 -4.10 0.47 18.78
N VAL A 352 -4.58 -0.59 19.43
CA VAL A 352 -5.70 -0.48 20.37
C VAL A 352 -5.31 0.40 21.57
N SER A 353 -6.30 0.82 22.35
CA SER A 353 -6.06 1.51 23.63
C SER A 353 -5.31 0.60 24.61
N ILE A 354 -4.06 0.94 24.91
CA ILE A 354 -3.23 0.22 25.87
C ILE A 354 -3.17 1.01 27.18
N PRO A 355 -3.38 0.39 28.35
CA PRO A 355 -3.24 1.08 29.62
C PRO A 355 -1.76 1.28 29.95
N PHE A 356 -1.22 2.46 29.65
CA PHE A 356 0.18 2.81 29.92
C PHE A 356 0.36 3.18 31.39
N PRO A 357 1.23 2.50 32.16
CA PRO A 357 1.57 2.95 33.51
C PRO A 357 2.17 4.36 33.43
N THR A 358 1.74 5.19 34.37
CA THR A 358 2.22 6.56 34.52
C THR A 358 3.00 6.72 35.81
N PHE A 359 3.89 7.70 35.88
CA PHE A 359 4.54 8.07 37.13
C PHE A 359 4.91 9.55 37.18
N GLN A 360 4.96 10.08 38.39
CA GLN A 360 5.47 11.43 38.67
C GLN A 360 6.76 11.34 39.46
N VAL A 361 7.67 12.28 39.20
CA VAL A 361 8.97 12.37 39.87
C VAL A 361 8.93 13.50 40.89
N ALA A 362 9.39 13.25 42.11
CA ALA A 362 9.39 14.24 43.19
C ALA A 362 10.11 15.55 42.79
N GLY A 363 9.36 16.65 42.74
CA GLY A 363 9.84 17.97 42.33
C GLY A 363 9.77 18.26 40.83
N SER A 364 9.14 17.39 40.03
CA SER A 364 8.74 17.65 38.65
C SER A 364 7.22 17.77 38.56
N SER A 365 6.72 18.67 37.71
CA SER A 365 5.29 18.74 37.37
C SER A 365 4.92 17.85 36.18
N LYS A 366 5.91 17.27 35.48
CA LYS A 366 5.70 16.37 34.34
C LYS A 366 5.25 15.00 34.82
N THR A 367 4.21 14.46 34.18
CA THR A 367 3.83 13.05 34.29
C THR A 367 4.49 12.29 33.15
N TYR A 368 5.19 11.21 33.48
CA TYR A 368 5.82 10.32 32.52
C TYR A 368 4.92 9.10 32.31
N GLN A 369 5.01 8.51 31.13
CA GLN A 369 4.33 7.26 30.77
C GLN A 369 5.29 6.36 30.00
N GLY A 370 5.06 5.05 30.07
CA GLY A 370 5.90 4.07 29.40
C GLY A 370 5.10 2.89 28.86
N LEU A 371 5.62 2.25 27.82
CA LEU A 371 5.05 1.04 27.25
C LEU A 371 5.25 -0.12 28.25
N PRO A 372 4.18 -0.77 28.74
CA PRO A 372 4.33 -1.92 29.64
C PRO A 372 4.84 -3.13 28.87
N LEU A 373 6.02 -3.64 29.26
CA LEU A 373 6.65 -4.81 28.63
C LEU A 373 6.33 -6.13 29.36
N SER A 374 5.83 -6.07 30.59
CA SER A 374 5.45 -7.26 31.36
C SER A 374 3.96 -7.31 31.71
N LYS A 375 3.49 -8.52 32.00
CA LYS A 375 2.13 -8.76 32.53
C LYS A 375 1.98 -8.42 34.03
N SER A 376 3.09 -8.23 34.75
CA SER A 376 3.09 -7.88 36.18
C SER A 376 2.65 -6.43 36.40
N ASP A 377 1.76 -6.22 37.39
CA ASP A 377 1.25 -4.89 37.72
C ASP A 377 2.26 -4.03 38.48
N PHE A 378 2.27 -2.73 38.20
CA PHE A 378 3.04 -1.76 38.98
C PHE A 378 2.33 -1.43 40.30
N PRO A 379 3.07 -1.24 41.42
CA PRO A 379 2.49 -0.84 42.70
C PRO A 379 2.03 0.63 42.67
N ILE A 380 0.72 0.86 42.53
CA ILE A 380 0.12 2.19 42.40
C ILE A 380 0.18 2.97 43.73
N GLY A 381 0.46 4.27 43.65
CA GLY A 381 0.27 5.24 44.73
C GLY A 381 1.39 5.33 45.76
N ASN A 382 2.35 4.39 45.75
CA ASN A 382 3.48 4.40 46.68
C ASN A 382 4.63 5.28 46.18
N ASP A 383 5.14 6.15 47.05
CA ASP A 383 6.41 6.86 46.80
C ASP A 383 7.58 5.89 47.00
N SER A 384 8.35 5.65 45.93
CA SER A 384 9.49 4.73 45.94
C SER A 384 10.71 5.39 45.33
N PRO A 385 11.92 5.22 45.90
CA PRO A 385 13.12 5.77 45.29
C PRO A 385 13.38 5.18 43.90
N LEU A 386 13.94 6.00 43.00
CA LEU A 386 14.42 5.58 41.69
C LEU A 386 15.95 5.67 41.62
N VAL A 387 16.58 4.58 41.16
CA VAL A 387 18.04 4.45 41.10
C VAL A 387 18.48 4.14 39.68
N TYR A 388 19.45 4.88 39.16
CA TYR A 388 20.06 4.61 37.85
C TYR A 388 21.12 3.51 37.97
N VAL A 389 21.01 2.48 37.12
CA VAL A 389 21.84 1.27 37.20
C VAL A 389 22.54 0.93 35.88
N GLY A 390 22.83 1.93 35.04
CA GLY A 390 23.55 1.70 33.78
C GLY A 390 22.82 0.71 32.88
N TYR A 391 23.52 -0.33 32.40
CA TYR A 391 22.94 -1.36 31.53
C TYR A 391 22.23 -2.49 32.30
N GLY A 392 22.19 -2.42 33.64
CA GLY A 392 21.58 -3.45 34.47
C GLY A 392 22.36 -4.77 34.48
N SER A 393 23.68 -4.71 34.29
CA SER A 393 24.54 -5.89 34.44
C SER A 393 24.71 -6.24 35.93
N PRO A 394 25.13 -7.47 36.28
CA PRO A 394 25.45 -7.83 37.66
C PRO A 394 26.45 -6.85 38.32
N SER A 395 27.43 -6.36 37.55
CA SER A 395 28.42 -5.40 38.04
C SER A 395 27.86 -3.99 38.24
N ASP A 396 26.79 -3.61 37.54
CA ASP A 396 26.12 -2.33 37.75
C ASP A 396 25.27 -2.36 39.01
N TYR A 397 24.53 -3.45 39.24
CA TYR A 397 23.76 -3.65 40.47
C TYR A 397 24.66 -3.76 41.70
N ALA A 398 25.86 -4.34 41.58
CA ALA A 398 26.82 -4.36 42.68
C ALA A 398 27.27 -2.96 43.15
N LYS A 399 27.11 -1.92 42.31
CA LYS A 399 27.48 -0.53 42.62
C LYS A 399 26.33 0.29 43.20
N GLN A 400 25.11 -0.24 43.24
CA GLN A 400 23.89 0.51 43.55
C GLN A 400 22.98 -0.26 44.51
N ASP A 401 22.52 0.36 45.59
CA ASP A 401 21.50 -0.24 46.45
C ASP A 401 20.10 -0.04 45.84
N VAL A 402 19.52 -1.11 45.28
CA VAL A 402 18.20 -1.12 44.63
C VAL A 402 17.12 -1.86 45.41
N LYS A 403 17.44 -2.38 46.60
CA LYS A 403 16.49 -3.18 47.38
C LYS A 403 15.28 -2.35 47.78
N GLY A 404 14.07 -2.75 47.35
CA GLY A 404 12.84 -2.00 47.60
C GLY A 404 12.72 -0.69 46.82
N LYS A 405 13.44 -0.55 45.70
CA LYS A 405 13.45 0.65 44.85
C LYS A 405 13.18 0.30 43.39
N PHE A 406 12.83 1.30 42.58
CA PHE A 406 12.76 1.13 41.13
C PHE A 406 14.15 1.31 40.51
N ALA A 407 14.44 0.51 39.48
CA ALA A 407 15.68 0.58 38.71
C ALA A 407 15.45 1.28 37.35
N LEU A 408 16.20 2.34 37.06
CA LEU A 408 16.28 2.97 35.74
C LEU A 408 17.45 2.36 34.97
N VAL A 409 17.15 1.63 33.90
CA VAL A 409 18.09 0.76 33.18
C VAL A 409 18.16 1.17 31.71
N LEU A 410 19.34 1.20 31.10
CA LEU A 410 19.51 1.34 29.65
C LEU A 410 19.22 0.01 28.93
N GLN A 411 18.53 0.06 27.79
CA GLN A 411 18.22 -1.12 26.98
C GLN A 411 19.47 -1.88 26.54
N GLY A 412 20.48 -1.26 25.91
CA GLY A 412 21.70 -1.98 25.49
C GLY A 412 21.40 -3.24 24.64
N THR A 413 22.27 -4.26 24.69
CA THR A 413 22.16 -5.47 23.85
C THR A 413 21.55 -6.70 24.53
N SER A 414 21.45 -6.72 25.87
CA SER A 414 20.86 -7.85 26.61
C SER A 414 19.32 -7.79 26.58
N SER A 415 18.66 -8.95 26.54
CA SER A 415 17.19 -9.03 26.48
C SER A 415 16.50 -8.46 27.73
N THR A 416 15.24 -8.03 27.55
CA THR A 416 14.39 -7.50 28.63
C THR A 416 14.23 -8.50 29.78
N LEU A 417 13.98 -9.78 29.45
CA LEU A 417 13.92 -10.89 30.41
C LEU A 417 15.16 -10.95 31.31
N VAL A 418 16.36 -10.92 30.73
CA VAL A 418 17.63 -11.01 31.49
C VAL A 418 17.73 -9.84 32.46
N LYS A 419 17.44 -8.62 32.01
CA LYS A 419 17.51 -7.42 32.86
C LYS A 419 16.50 -7.46 34.01
N ALA A 420 15.28 -7.90 33.73
CA ALA A 420 14.24 -8.03 34.74
C ALA A 420 14.62 -9.05 35.82
N GLU A 421 15.21 -10.19 35.43
CA GLU A 421 15.68 -11.20 36.38
C GLU A 421 16.86 -10.69 37.23
N GLN A 422 17.82 -9.96 36.63
CA GLN A 422 18.90 -9.33 37.40
C GLN A 422 18.37 -8.29 38.40
N ALA A 423 17.41 -7.45 37.99
CA ALA A 423 16.76 -6.49 38.87
C ALA A 423 16.06 -7.16 40.06
N LYS A 424 15.37 -8.28 39.79
CA LYS A 424 14.68 -9.09 40.79
C LYS A 424 15.65 -9.69 41.81
N GLN A 425 16.75 -10.28 41.34
CA GLN A 425 17.78 -10.84 42.21
C GLN A 425 18.43 -9.77 43.10
N ALA A 426 18.56 -8.54 42.59
CA ALA A 426 19.03 -7.39 43.35
C ALA A 426 17.95 -6.78 44.29
N GLY A 427 16.70 -7.25 44.22
CA GLY A 427 15.61 -6.84 45.11
C GLY A 427 14.85 -5.58 44.68
N ALA A 428 14.89 -5.21 43.40
CA ALA A 428 14.15 -4.06 42.86
C ALA A 428 12.62 -4.30 42.87
N LEU A 429 11.84 -3.22 42.99
CA LEU A 429 10.37 -3.25 42.89
C LEU A 429 9.87 -3.31 41.44
N GLY A 430 10.70 -2.87 40.48
CA GLY A 430 10.35 -2.81 39.07
C GLY A 430 11.42 -2.10 38.25
N VAL A 431 11.30 -2.16 36.93
CA VAL A 431 12.29 -1.63 35.98
C VAL A 431 11.65 -0.58 35.06
N LEU A 432 12.33 0.57 34.95
CA LEU A 432 12.10 1.58 33.92
C LEU A 432 13.23 1.45 32.90
N LEU A 433 12.92 0.92 31.72
CA LEU A 433 13.88 0.63 30.66
C LEU A 433 13.96 1.81 29.69
N ILE A 434 15.11 2.45 29.54
CA ILE A 434 15.33 3.54 28.58
C ILE A 434 15.64 2.94 27.21
N SER A 435 14.82 3.27 26.22
CA SER A 435 15.02 2.89 24.82
C SER A 435 16.32 3.48 24.25
N THR A 436 16.94 2.76 23.32
CA THR A 436 18.00 3.32 22.45
C THR A 436 17.42 4.28 21.40
N GLU A 437 16.13 4.15 21.12
CA GLU A 437 15.41 4.96 20.14
C GLU A 437 14.87 6.25 20.75
N LYS A 438 14.92 7.34 19.98
CA LYS A 438 14.45 8.66 20.41
C LYS A 438 12.98 8.62 20.87
N GLU A 439 12.17 7.86 20.15
CA GLU A 439 10.76 7.58 20.43
C GLU A 439 10.55 6.08 20.67
N ILE A 440 9.40 5.69 21.21
CA ILE A 440 9.06 4.27 21.32
C ILE A 440 8.59 3.79 19.96
N ASN A 441 9.36 2.92 19.33
CA ASN A 441 9.00 2.31 18.06
C ASN A 441 7.94 1.23 18.29
N ILE A 442 6.76 1.45 17.70
CA ILE A 442 5.62 0.54 17.75
C ILE A 442 5.75 -0.40 16.56
N MET A 443 6.55 -1.46 16.74
CA MET A 443 6.67 -2.57 15.80
C MET A 443 5.90 -3.79 16.33
N PRO A 444 5.32 -4.62 15.45
CA PRO A 444 4.54 -5.81 15.81
C PRO A 444 5.18 -6.72 16.86
N GLU A 445 6.49 -6.92 16.76
CA GLU A 445 7.30 -7.79 17.62
C GLU A 445 7.43 -7.28 19.07
N TYR A 446 7.10 -6.03 19.36
CA TYR A 446 7.26 -5.43 20.69
C TYR A 446 5.99 -5.46 21.57
N PHE A 447 4.88 -5.99 21.04
CA PHE A 447 3.58 -5.91 21.73
C PHE A 447 3.22 -7.15 22.57
N THR A 448 3.97 -8.24 22.46
CA THR A 448 3.78 -9.39 23.36
C THR A 448 4.34 -9.05 24.74
N ARG A 449 3.46 -8.80 25.72
CA ARG A 449 3.88 -8.65 27.12
C ARG A 449 4.45 -9.95 27.65
N GLU A 450 5.69 -9.90 28.10
CA GLU A 450 6.39 -11.04 28.67
C GLU A 450 5.83 -11.39 30.06
N ASN A 451 5.80 -12.68 30.40
CA ASN A 451 5.46 -13.13 31.75
C ASN A 451 6.67 -12.95 32.68
N LEU A 452 6.97 -11.70 33.04
CA LEU A 452 8.09 -11.35 33.91
C LEU A 452 7.67 -11.26 35.37
N ALA A 453 8.54 -11.72 36.26
CA ALA A 453 8.32 -11.68 37.71
C ALA A 453 8.36 -10.28 38.34
N LEU A 454 8.72 -9.25 37.58
CA LEU A 454 8.67 -7.84 37.98
C LEU A 454 7.93 -6.99 36.95
N PRO A 455 7.31 -5.88 37.37
CA PRO A 455 6.77 -4.89 36.46
C PRO A 455 7.89 -4.17 35.70
N VAL A 456 7.79 -4.13 34.37
CA VAL A 456 8.76 -3.48 33.48
C VAL A 456 8.03 -2.55 32.50
N MET A 457 8.49 -1.32 32.39
CA MET A 457 8.00 -0.36 31.38
C MET A 457 9.15 0.24 30.60
N GLN A 458 8.96 0.43 29.29
CA GLN A 458 9.91 1.11 28.43
C GLN A 458 9.58 2.60 28.33
N LEU A 459 10.60 3.44 28.45
CA LEU A 459 10.56 4.88 28.23
C LEU A 459 11.25 5.19 26.90
N SER A 460 10.79 6.27 26.24
CA SER A 460 11.55 6.88 25.16
C SER A 460 12.95 7.31 25.65
N ASN A 461 13.93 7.36 24.76
CA ASN A 461 15.25 7.88 25.11
C ASN A 461 15.16 9.32 25.66
N ALA A 462 14.30 10.15 25.07
CA ALA A 462 14.10 11.53 25.49
C ALA A 462 13.62 11.63 26.96
N ASN A 463 12.56 10.90 27.33
CA ASN A 463 12.08 10.88 28.71
C ASN A 463 13.08 10.21 29.66
N GLY A 464 13.77 9.16 29.20
CA GLY A 464 14.77 8.45 29.98
C GLY A 464 16.00 9.29 30.33
N GLU A 465 16.56 10.03 29.37
CA GLU A 465 17.71 10.92 29.60
C GLU A 465 17.33 12.14 30.44
N GLU A 466 16.13 12.70 30.24
CA GLU A 466 15.59 13.74 31.13
C GLU A 466 15.52 13.24 32.58
N LEU A 467 14.94 12.05 32.78
CA LEU A 467 14.79 11.41 34.09
C LEU A 467 16.15 11.11 34.74
N LYS A 468 17.08 10.54 33.96
CA LYS A 468 18.45 10.26 34.39
C LYS A 468 19.16 11.53 34.87
N ASN A 469 19.02 12.65 34.16
CA ASN A 469 19.57 13.94 34.57
C ASN A 469 18.94 14.49 35.86
N LEU A 470 17.65 14.22 36.09
CA LEU A 470 16.96 14.63 37.32
C LEU A 470 17.42 13.82 38.54
N ILE A 471 17.61 12.51 38.40
CA ILE A 471 17.91 11.62 39.54
C ILE A 471 19.39 11.48 39.86
N THR A 472 20.29 11.69 38.89
CA THR A 472 21.75 11.66 39.14
C THR A 472 22.23 12.85 39.96
N LYS A 473 21.50 13.98 39.92
CA LYS A 473 21.82 15.16 40.75
C LYS A 473 21.43 14.97 42.21
N ARG A 474 20.30 14.30 42.47
CA ARG A 474 19.77 13.97 43.81
C ARG A 474 18.84 12.78 43.68
N THR A 475 18.90 11.80 44.60
CA THR A 475 17.92 10.71 44.65
C THR A 475 16.51 11.27 44.71
N LYS A 476 15.64 10.79 43.82
CA LYS A 476 14.23 11.19 43.75
C LYS A 476 13.34 9.99 43.99
N ASN A 477 12.22 10.23 44.64
CA ASN A 477 11.12 9.28 44.67
C ASN A 477 10.27 9.45 43.40
N ILE A 478 9.73 8.34 42.94
CA ILE A 478 8.66 8.30 41.95
C ILE A 478 7.39 7.79 42.61
N LYS A 479 6.26 8.28 42.11
CA LYS A 479 4.93 7.81 42.47
C LYS A 479 4.26 7.25 41.23
N ILE A 480 3.98 5.94 41.24
CA ILE A 480 3.23 5.31 40.14
C ILE A 480 1.78 5.77 40.20
N GLY A 481 1.28 6.30 39.09
CA GLY A 481 -0.10 6.71 38.88
C GLY A 481 -0.97 5.59 38.33
N GLN A 482 -2.25 5.89 38.15
CA GLN A 482 -3.14 4.99 37.43
C GLN A 482 -2.69 4.87 35.97
N PRO A 483 -2.81 3.69 35.35
CA PRO A 483 -2.58 3.55 33.92
C PRO A 483 -3.55 4.42 33.13
N VAL A 484 -3.06 5.02 32.04
CA VAL A 484 -3.85 5.86 31.14
C VAL A 484 -4.03 5.13 29.81
N PRO A 485 -5.25 5.08 29.24
CA PRO A 485 -5.45 4.54 27.89
C PRO A 485 -4.69 5.38 26.86
N THR A 486 -3.77 4.73 26.16
CA THR A 486 -2.88 5.35 25.18
C THR A 486 -2.93 4.57 23.88
N GLU A 487 -3.12 5.28 22.77
CA GLU A 487 -3.06 4.75 21.41
C GLU A 487 -1.87 5.37 20.69
N LEU A 488 -1.04 4.53 20.08
CA LEU A 488 0.15 4.96 19.34
C LEU A 488 0.03 4.53 17.88
N ILE A 489 0.79 5.17 17.00
CA ILE A 489 0.78 4.84 15.57
C ILE A 489 1.85 3.79 15.29
N GLY A 490 1.50 2.74 14.55
CA GLY A 490 2.46 1.73 14.11
C GLY A 490 3.55 2.36 13.24
N ASN A 491 4.82 2.08 13.52
CA ASN A 491 5.91 2.69 12.76
C ASN A 491 5.85 2.31 11.28
N PHE A 492 5.42 1.07 10.99
CA PHE A 492 5.21 0.57 9.62
C PHE A 492 4.11 1.35 8.88
N SER A 493 3.15 1.98 9.57
CA SER A 493 2.05 2.67 8.89
C SER A 493 2.61 3.74 7.96
N SER A 494 2.37 3.58 6.66
CA SER A 494 2.86 4.49 5.63
C SER A 494 2.46 5.93 5.88
N ARG A 495 3.25 6.85 5.35
CA ARG A 495 3.15 8.30 5.55
C ARG A 495 2.96 9.01 4.23
N GLY A 496 2.14 10.06 4.24
CA GLY A 496 2.04 10.99 3.13
C GLY A 496 3.29 11.88 2.99
N PRO A 497 3.23 12.86 2.09
CA PRO A 497 2.12 13.12 1.18
C PRO A 497 1.97 12.05 0.09
N SER A 498 0.81 12.04 -0.59
CA SER A 498 0.70 11.33 -1.87
C SER A 498 1.58 12.01 -2.92
N GLN A 499 2.38 11.21 -3.63
CA GLN A 499 3.24 11.69 -4.70
C GLN A 499 2.40 12.18 -5.90
N GLY A 500 2.86 13.23 -6.59
CA GLY A 500 2.14 13.88 -7.70
C GLY A 500 0.93 14.73 -7.28
N SER A 501 0.05 14.22 -6.41
CA SER A 501 -1.17 14.91 -5.97
C SER A 501 -0.95 15.85 -4.78
N TRP A 502 0.09 15.61 -3.97
CA TRP A 502 0.40 16.35 -2.74
C TRP A 502 -0.73 16.30 -1.69
N LEU A 503 -1.61 15.30 -1.78
CA LEU A 503 -2.70 15.12 -0.83
C LEU A 503 -2.18 14.65 0.53
N ILE A 504 -2.92 15.01 1.58
CA ILE A 504 -2.68 14.50 2.92
C ILE A 504 -3.20 13.07 2.99
N LYS A 505 -2.29 12.14 3.29
CA LYS A 505 -2.57 10.72 3.53
C LYS A 505 -1.77 10.23 4.74
N PRO A 506 -2.31 9.30 5.56
CA PRO A 506 -3.68 8.78 5.51
C PRO A 506 -4.72 9.88 5.80
N ASP A 507 -6.00 9.60 5.53
CA ASP A 507 -7.09 10.53 5.87
C ASP A 507 -7.38 10.49 7.38
N ILE A 508 -7.33 9.29 7.95
CA ILE A 508 -7.65 8.95 9.34
C ILE A 508 -6.84 7.73 9.77
N VAL A 509 -6.84 7.42 11.07
CA VAL A 509 -6.28 6.17 11.58
C VAL A 509 -7.32 5.35 12.34
N ALA A 510 -7.09 4.03 12.37
CA ALA A 510 -7.88 3.08 13.15
C ALA A 510 -6.95 1.96 13.69
N PRO A 511 -7.40 1.16 14.67
CA PRO A 511 -6.58 0.09 15.22
C PRO A 511 -6.21 -0.96 14.17
N GLY A 512 -4.92 -1.19 13.98
CA GLY A 512 -4.34 -2.15 13.04
C GLY A 512 -3.11 -2.90 13.56
N VAL A 513 -2.75 -2.72 14.84
CA VAL A 513 -1.64 -3.43 15.51
C VAL A 513 -2.20 -4.48 16.47
N GLN A 514 -1.75 -5.73 16.32
CA GLN A 514 -2.19 -6.93 17.04
C GLN A 514 -3.70 -7.14 17.08
N ILE A 515 -4.36 -7.03 15.92
CA ILE A 515 -5.81 -7.21 15.83
C ILE A 515 -6.11 -8.70 15.71
N THR A 516 -6.84 -9.25 16.68
CA THR A 516 -7.36 -10.62 16.64
C THR A 516 -8.65 -10.67 15.83
N SER A 517 -8.71 -11.57 14.84
CA SER A 517 -9.89 -11.81 14.02
C SER A 517 -9.98 -13.28 13.58
N THR A 518 -10.98 -13.59 12.76
CA THR A 518 -11.24 -14.91 12.19
C THR A 518 -10.17 -15.32 11.18
N VAL A 519 -9.80 -16.60 11.15
CA VAL A 519 -8.99 -17.19 10.07
C VAL A 519 -9.65 -18.48 9.60
N PRO A 520 -9.34 -19.00 8.39
CA PRO A 520 -9.99 -20.18 7.85
C PRO A 520 -10.05 -21.39 8.80
N ARG A 521 -11.02 -22.27 8.58
CA ARG A 521 -11.28 -23.49 9.36
C ARG A 521 -11.70 -23.21 10.81
N GLY A 522 -12.36 -22.08 11.04
CA GLY A 522 -12.90 -21.72 12.37
C GLY A 522 -11.86 -21.19 13.36
N GLY A 523 -10.68 -20.80 12.88
CA GLY A 523 -9.56 -20.36 13.72
C GLY A 523 -9.60 -18.86 14.04
N TYR A 524 -8.68 -18.43 14.91
CA TYR A 524 -8.50 -17.02 15.25
C TYR A 524 -7.01 -16.67 15.40
N GLU A 525 -6.58 -15.56 14.81
CA GLU A 525 -5.18 -15.11 14.86
C GLU A 525 -5.06 -13.58 14.98
N SER A 526 -3.91 -13.12 15.47
CA SER A 526 -3.57 -11.70 15.60
C SER A 526 -2.63 -11.25 14.48
N HIS A 527 -3.09 -10.31 13.66
CA HIS A 527 -2.32 -9.75 12.53
C HIS A 527 -2.01 -8.27 12.74
N ASN A 528 -1.03 -7.78 11.98
CA ASN A 528 -0.57 -6.39 12.02
C ASN A 528 -0.51 -5.79 10.61
N GLY A 529 -1.14 -4.63 10.44
CA GLY A 529 -1.10 -3.91 9.18
C GLY A 529 -2.16 -2.83 9.11
N THR A 530 -1.97 -1.92 8.16
CA THR A 530 -3.07 -1.05 7.71
C THR A 530 -4.21 -1.88 7.11
N SER A 531 -3.94 -3.11 6.65
CA SER A 531 -4.95 -4.12 6.29
C SER A 531 -5.96 -4.46 7.39
N MET A 532 -5.59 -4.33 8.67
CA MET A 532 -6.48 -4.56 9.80
C MET A 532 -7.18 -3.27 10.25
N ALA A 533 -6.62 -2.11 9.94
CA ALA A 533 -7.20 -0.81 10.24
C ALA A 533 -8.32 -0.43 9.24
N ALA A 534 -8.12 -0.67 7.95
CA ALA A 534 -9.11 -0.42 6.90
C ALA A 534 -10.48 -1.08 7.19
N PRO A 535 -10.59 -2.38 7.54
CA PRO A 535 -11.89 -3.00 7.81
C PRO A 535 -12.59 -2.47 9.06
N GLN A 536 -11.86 -1.92 10.03
CA GLN A 536 -12.49 -1.22 11.17
C GLN A 536 -13.29 -0.01 10.65
N VAL A 537 -12.70 0.74 9.73
CA VAL A 537 -13.32 1.91 9.10
C VAL A 537 -14.41 1.49 8.12
N ALA A 538 -14.25 0.40 7.37
CA ALA A 538 -15.31 -0.11 6.49
C ALA A 538 -16.57 -0.48 7.28
N GLY A 539 -16.41 -1.16 8.43
CA GLY A 539 -17.52 -1.40 9.36
C GLY A 539 -18.09 -0.09 9.92
N ALA A 540 -17.25 0.87 10.30
CA ALA A 540 -17.72 2.18 10.75
C ALA A 540 -18.55 2.90 9.67
N VAL A 541 -18.12 2.87 8.40
CA VAL A 541 -18.86 3.45 7.28
C VAL A 541 -20.20 2.75 7.09
N ALA A 542 -20.27 1.42 7.22
CA ALA A 542 -21.54 0.69 7.18
C ALA A 542 -22.49 1.19 8.28
N LEU A 543 -22.01 1.35 9.52
CA LEU A 543 -22.80 1.95 10.59
C LEU A 543 -23.23 3.38 10.26
N LEU A 544 -22.34 4.22 9.76
CA LEU A 544 -22.68 5.60 9.40
C LEU A 544 -23.70 5.69 8.28
N ARG A 545 -23.65 4.81 7.27
CA ARG A 545 -24.69 4.72 6.22
C ARG A 545 -26.02 4.22 6.76
N GLN A 546 -26.01 3.31 7.73
CA GLN A 546 -27.25 2.91 8.42
C GLN A 546 -27.87 4.09 9.18
N MET A 547 -27.06 4.90 9.86
CA MET A 547 -27.53 6.10 10.58
C MET A 547 -27.99 7.21 9.61
N HIS A 548 -27.23 7.42 8.53
CA HIS A 548 -27.43 8.50 7.57
C HIS A 548 -27.48 7.95 6.13
N PRO A 549 -28.61 7.35 5.70
CA PRO A 549 -28.72 6.72 4.39
C PRO A 549 -28.48 7.65 3.20
N ASP A 550 -28.79 8.94 3.38
CA ASP A 550 -28.72 9.98 2.35
C ASP A 550 -27.35 10.69 2.30
N TRP A 551 -26.40 10.34 3.18
CA TRP A 551 -25.09 10.97 3.17
C TRP A 551 -24.23 10.50 1.99
N THR A 552 -23.56 11.46 1.36
CA THR A 552 -22.55 11.17 0.33
C THR A 552 -21.27 10.62 0.96
N THR A 553 -20.43 9.98 0.13
CA THR A 553 -19.09 9.53 0.52
C THR A 553 -18.25 10.64 1.15
N GLU A 554 -18.33 11.87 0.62
CA GLU A 554 -17.63 13.02 1.18
C GLU A 554 -18.14 13.41 2.57
N GLN A 555 -19.46 13.31 2.82
CA GLN A 555 -20.05 13.58 4.13
C GLN A 555 -19.67 12.49 5.15
N LEU A 556 -19.68 11.22 4.75
CA LEU A 556 -19.22 10.11 5.59
C LEU A 556 -17.75 10.29 5.97
N LYS A 557 -16.88 10.56 4.98
CA LYS A 557 -15.45 10.86 5.18
C LYS A 557 -15.24 12.07 6.09
N ALA A 558 -16.00 13.16 5.88
CA ALA A 558 -15.93 14.35 6.72
C ALA A 558 -16.37 14.07 8.15
N SER A 559 -17.44 13.30 8.38
CA SER A 559 -17.92 12.97 9.72
C SER A 559 -16.85 12.24 10.54
N LEU A 560 -16.24 11.19 9.97
CA LEU A 560 -15.16 10.42 10.59
C LEU A 560 -13.97 11.31 10.94
N ALA A 561 -13.54 12.16 9.99
CA ALA A 561 -12.39 13.02 10.14
C ALA A 561 -12.63 14.20 11.10
N ASN A 562 -13.80 14.84 11.05
CA ASN A 562 -14.15 15.99 11.87
C ASN A 562 -14.26 15.64 13.36
N THR A 563 -14.61 14.39 13.67
CA THR A 563 -14.79 13.90 15.04
C THR A 563 -13.61 13.05 15.54
N ALA A 564 -12.54 12.93 14.75
CA ALA A 564 -11.39 12.11 15.07
C ALA A 564 -10.58 12.67 16.26
N LYS A 565 -10.08 11.77 17.10
CA LYS A 565 -9.16 12.09 18.20
C LYS A 565 -7.75 12.30 17.65
N THR A 566 -7.18 13.47 17.91
CA THR A 566 -5.76 13.72 17.62
C THR A 566 -4.89 12.85 18.52
N LEU A 567 -4.03 12.04 17.90
CA LEU A 567 -3.07 11.20 18.61
C LEU A 567 -1.75 11.94 18.86
N LYS A 568 -1.08 11.52 19.93
CA LYS A 568 0.22 12.01 20.38
C LYS A 568 1.16 10.84 20.65
N ASP A 569 2.45 11.10 20.57
CA ASP A 569 3.47 10.17 21.02
C ASP A 569 3.51 10.11 22.56
N VAL A 570 4.34 9.20 23.08
CA VAL A 570 4.55 9.02 24.54
C VAL A 570 5.21 10.23 25.21
N ASN A 571 5.74 11.17 24.44
CA ASN A 571 6.33 12.42 24.91
C ASN A 571 5.34 13.60 24.88
N GLU A 572 4.06 13.33 24.60
CA GLU A 572 2.98 14.31 24.44
C GLU A 572 3.09 15.22 23.21
N ASN A 573 3.95 14.87 22.25
CA ASN A 573 4.03 15.55 20.95
C ASN A 573 2.90 15.06 20.04
N THR A 574 2.22 15.98 19.37
CA THR A 574 1.20 15.61 18.38
C THR A 574 1.87 14.95 17.18
N TYR A 575 1.38 13.77 16.75
CA TYR A 575 1.92 13.14 15.54
C TYR A 575 1.74 14.05 14.32
N PRO A 576 2.68 14.06 13.36
CA PRO A 576 2.57 14.86 12.14
C PRO A 576 1.27 14.58 11.37
N ILE A 577 0.75 15.58 10.64
CA ILE A 577 -0.46 15.43 9.81
C ILE A 577 -0.30 14.28 8.79
N MET A 578 0.87 14.18 8.15
CA MET A 578 1.17 13.11 7.17
C MET A 578 1.29 11.71 7.79
N THR A 579 1.13 11.60 9.12
CA THR A 579 1.18 10.34 9.86
C THR A 579 -0.21 9.90 10.30
N GLN A 580 -1.03 10.83 10.81
CA GLN A 580 -2.32 10.50 11.43
C GLN A 580 -3.54 11.00 10.66
N GLY A 581 -3.34 11.81 9.61
CA GLY A 581 -4.40 12.56 8.96
C GLY A 581 -5.17 13.40 9.98
N SER A 582 -6.48 13.22 10.02
CA SER A 582 -7.35 13.85 11.01
C SER A 582 -7.34 13.17 12.39
N GLY A 583 -6.76 11.99 12.53
CA GLY A 583 -6.60 11.26 13.79
C GLY A 583 -7.40 9.96 13.87
N LEU A 584 -7.51 9.41 15.08
CA LEU A 584 -8.21 8.16 15.39
C LEU A 584 -9.73 8.36 15.33
N ILE A 585 -10.44 7.54 14.56
CA ILE A 585 -11.89 7.68 14.42
C ILE A 585 -12.65 7.43 15.72
N ASN A 586 -13.85 8.01 15.81
CA ASN A 586 -14.78 7.81 16.90
C ASN A 586 -16.20 7.63 16.34
N ILE A 587 -16.69 6.38 16.30
CA ILE A 587 -17.94 6.03 15.63
C ILE A 587 -19.14 6.73 16.28
N PRO A 588 -19.32 6.73 17.62
CA PRO A 588 -20.48 7.39 18.24
C PRO A 588 -20.54 8.89 17.94
N LYS A 589 -19.39 9.60 17.97
CA LYS A 589 -19.35 11.03 17.64
C LYS A 589 -19.63 11.26 16.15
N ALA A 590 -19.04 10.47 15.26
CA ALA A 590 -19.28 10.59 13.81
C ALA A 590 -20.75 10.32 13.46
N ALA A 591 -21.38 9.34 14.10
CA ALA A 591 -22.79 9.00 13.87
C ALA A 591 -23.75 10.09 14.35
N GLN A 592 -23.40 10.84 15.41
CA GLN A 592 -24.28 11.83 16.03
C GLN A 592 -23.98 13.28 15.62
N THR A 593 -22.93 13.53 14.83
CA THR A 593 -22.58 14.89 14.44
C THR A 593 -23.69 15.53 13.59
N ASP A 594 -24.05 16.75 13.93
CA ASP A 594 -25.01 17.58 13.20
C ASP A 594 -24.31 18.73 12.46
N VAL A 595 -22.97 18.72 12.42
CA VAL A 595 -22.13 19.65 11.67
C VAL A 595 -21.09 18.87 10.87
N LEU A 596 -20.91 19.26 9.62
CA LEU A 596 -19.84 18.77 8.76
C LEU A 596 -19.06 19.94 8.18
N VAL A 597 -17.73 19.82 8.16
CA VAL A 597 -16.80 20.74 7.54
C VAL A 597 -16.02 19.99 6.46
N LYS A 598 -16.15 20.46 5.22
CA LYS A 598 -15.62 19.81 4.01
C LYS A 598 -14.74 20.76 3.19
N PRO A 599 -13.71 20.26 2.48
CA PRO A 599 -13.20 18.90 2.54
C PRO A 599 -12.58 18.59 3.92
N ASN A 600 -12.38 17.31 4.24
CA ASN A 600 -11.83 16.88 5.54
C ASN A 600 -10.36 17.30 5.74
N ASN A 601 -9.63 17.53 4.65
CA ASN A 601 -8.31 18.13 4.61
C ASN A 601 -8.14 18.95 3.32
N ILE A 602 -7.14 19.85 3.30
CA ILE A 602 -6.92 20.78 2.18
C ILE A 602 -5.47 20.66 1.69
N SER A 603 -5.27 20.40 0.39
CA SER A 603 -3.96 20.54 -0.23
C SER A 603 -3.95 21.73 -1.19
N PHE A 604 -2.95 22.60 -1.02
CA PHE A 604 -2.65 23.68 -1.97
C PHE A 604 -1.59 23.28 -3.00
N GLY A 605 -1.08 22.05 -2.93
CA GLY A 605 -0.14 21.50 -3.90
C GLY A 605 1.28 22.09 -3.83
N LEU A 606 1.97 21.99 -4.96
CA LEU A 606 3.35 22.40 -5.15
C LEU A 606 3.46 23.88 -5.53
N ILE A 607 4.37 24.60 -4.87
CA ILE A 607 4.76 25.97 -5.20
C ILE A 607 6.22 25.95 -5.66
N LYS A 608 6.49 26.57 -6.80
CA LYS A 608 7.85 26.73 -7.32
C LYS A 608 8.68 27.62 -6.38
N PRO A 609 9.90 27.20 -5.97
CA PRO A 609 10.76 28.01 -5.12
C PRO A 609 11.10 29.37 -5.75
N ASN A 610 11.22 30.40 -4.93
CA ASN A 610 11.66 31.75 -5.34
C ASN A 610 10.85 32.39 -6.48
N SER A 611 9.59 31.98 -6.66
CA SER A 611 8.62 32.54 -7.62
C SER A 611 7.91 33.82 -7.12
N GLY A 612 8.32 34.36 -5.97
CA GLY A 612 7.71 35.53 -5.33
C GLY A 612 6.59 35.15 -4.36
N LYS A 613 5.62 36.06 -4.17
CA LYS A 613 4.47 35.86 -3.28
C LYS A 613 3.31 35.25 -4.06
N ILE A 614 2.93 34.03 -3.69
CA ILE A 614 1.87 33.27 -4.36
C ILE A 614 0.64 33.24 -3.48
N LYS A 615 -0.53 33.58 -4.04
CA LYS A 615 -1.82 33.54 -3.37
C LYS A 615 -2.61 32.33 -3.87
N LEU A 616 -3.01 31.45 -2.96
CA LEU A 616 -3.76 30.24 -3.25
C LEU A 616 -5.02 30.21 -2.41
N THR A 617 -6.15 29.85 -3.01
CA THR A 617 -7.46 29.82 -2.35
C THR A 617 -8.11 28.47 -2.59
N GLN A 618 -8.61 27.88 -1.51
CA GLN A 618 -9.45 26.69 -1.50
C GLN A 618 -10.70 27.00 -0.69
N ASN A 619 -11.82 26.34 -0.99
CA ASN A 619 -13.06 26.60 -0.26
C ASN A 619 -13.27 25.58 0.87
N ILE A 620 -13.82 26.06 1.99
CA ILE A 620 -14.37 25.22 3.05
C ILE A 620 -15.89 25.36 3.08
N THR A 621 -16.58 24.25 3.12
CA THR A 621 -18.04 24.18 3.25
C THR A 621 -18.40 23.76 4.66
N LEU A 622 -19.17 24.59 5.35
CA LEU A 622 -19.77 24.23 6.64
C LEU A 622 -21.24 23.88 6.39
N GLN A 623 -21.62 22.67 6.77
CA GLN A 623 -22.96 22.15 6.66
C GLN A 623 -23.55 21.99 8.05
N ASN A 624 -24.70 22.62 8.28
CA ASN A 624 -25.49 22.51 9.49
C ASN A 624 -26.67 21.59 9.22
N LEU A 625 -26.65 20.41 9.83
CA LEU A 625 -27.68 19.37 9.72
C LEU A 625 -28.75 19.48 10.81
N SER A 626 -28.61 20.44 11.72
CA SER A 626 -29.57 20.66 12.79
C SER A 626 -30.72 21.57 12.36
N ASN A 627 -31.81 21.53 13.13
CA ASN A 627 -32.95 22.42 12.98
C ASN A 627 -32.75 23.81 13.61
N LYS A 628 -31.54 24.13 14.10
CA LYS A 628 -31.20 25.41 14.73
C LYS A 628 -30.09 26.10 13.95
N LYS A 629 -30.12 27.43 13.93
CA LYS A 629 -29.04 28.22 13.36
C LYS A 629 -27.78 28.01 14.20
N LYS A 630 -26.65 27.72 13.54
CA LYS A 630 -25.35 27.57 14.19
C LYS A 630 -24.41 28.70 13.80
N SER A 631 -23.53 29.05 14.73
CA SER A 631 -22.51 30.08 14.53
C SER A 631 -21.17 29.50 14.92
N PHE A 632 -20.15 29.77 14.11
CA PHE A 632 -18.82 29.21 14.23
C PHE A 632 -17.79 30.31 14.28
N SER A 633 -16.75 30.14 15.09
CA SER A 633 -15.51 30.90 15.01
C SER A 633 -14.42 30.06 14.37
N THR A 634 -13.55 30.69 13.59
CA THR A 634 -12.41 29.99 12.97
C THR A 634 -11.07 30.55 13.43
N ARG A 635 -10.08 29.69 13.59
CA ARG A 635 -8.66 30.10 13.74
C ARG A 635 -7.77 29.22 12.88
N VAL A 636 -6.57 29.72 12.56
CA VAL A 636 -5.57 28.97 11.79
C VAL A 636 -4.31 28.84 12.61
N GLU A 637 -3.73 27.66 12.60
CA GLU A 637 -2.45 27.33 13.21
C GLU A 637 -1.49 26.85 12.12
N LEU A 638 -0.31 27.45 12.04
CA LEU A 638 0.78 26.94 11.23
C LEU A 638 1.73 26.15 12.13
N LEU A 639 2.12 24.95 11.71
CA LEU A 639 2.89 24.03 12.56
C LEU A 639 4.41 24.20 12.44
N ASP A 640 4.90 24.87 11.39
CA ASP A 640 6.32 25.13 11.18
C ASP A 640 6.67 26.58 11.53
N ALA A 641 7.67 26.77 12.41
CA ALA A 641 8.09 28.09 12.87
C ALA A 641 8.54 29.04 11.73
N ASN A 642 9.13 28.52 10.65
CA ASN A 642 9.60 29.31 9.50
C ASN A 642 8.44 29.96 8.74
N THR A 643 7.22 29.42 8.87
CA THR A 643 6.05 29.93 8.16
C THR A 643 5.48 31.19 8.80
N ASN A 644 5.75 31.46 10.08
CA ASN A 644 5.16 32.58 10.84
C ASN A 644 5.43 33.96 10.22
N THR A 645 6.53 34.13 9.50
CA THR A 645 6.90 35.40 8.84
C THR A 645 6.65 35.40 7.34
N LYS A 646 6.50 34.21 6.72
CA LYS A 646 6.46 34.02 5.27
C LYS A 646 5.10 33.55 4.74
N VAL A 647 4.17 33.18 5.62
CA VAL A 647 2.83 32.73 5.25
C VAL A 647 1.80 33.61 5.92
N LYS A 648 0.86 34.13 5.14
CA LYS A 648 -0.34 34.80 5.65
C LYS A 648 -1.56 33.94 5.34
N THR A 649 -2.44 33.78 6.32
CA THR A 649 -3.67 33.00 6.19
C THR A 649 -4.89 33.92 6.29
N SER A 650 -5.96 33.58 5.57
CA SER A 650 -7.22 34.31 5.62
C SER A 650 -8.39 33.34 5.51
N VAL A 651 -9.21 33.32 6.56
CA VAL A 651 -10.48 32.59 6.65
C VAL A 651 -11.47 33.47 7.43
N PRO A 652 -12.77 33.50 7.08
CA PRO A 652 -13.74 34.30 7.82
C PRO A 652 -13.80 33.92 9.30
N SER A 653 -13.46 34.86 10.19
CA SER A 653 -13.35 34.63 11.64
C SER A 653 -14.66 34.23 12.32
N SER A 654 -15.80 34.56 11.70
CA SER A 654 -17.14 34.19 12.14
C SER A 654 -17.98 33.76 10.95
N ILE A 655 -18.63 32.60 11.06
CA ILE A 655 -19.47 32.00 10.02
C ILE A 655 -20.80 31.62 10.66
N SER A 656 -21.91 32.02 10.07
CA SER A 656 -23.24 31.60 10.53
C SER A 656 -23.94 30.80 9.46
N VAL A 657 -24.52 29.67 9.85
CA VAL A 657 -25.13 28.70 8.94
C VAL A 657 -26.57 28.48 9.37
N GLN A 658 -27.51 28.64 8.45
CA GLN A 658 -28.93 28.44 8.72
C GLN A 658 -29.22 26.96 9.01
N PRO A 659 -30.34 26.62 9.67
CA PRO A 659 -30.78 25.23 9.82
C PRO A 659 -30.80 24.47 8.49
N ASN A 660 -30.41 23.19 8.51
CA ASN A 660 -30.44 22.29 7.34
C ASN A 660 -29.85 22.91 6.05
N SER A 661 -28.77 23.67 6.18
CA SER A 661 -28.16 24.43 5.08
C SER A 661 -26.64 24.32 5.10
N SER A 662 -26.03 24.66 3.98
CA SER A 662 -24.57 24.75 3.85
C SER A 662 -24.15 26.17 3.48
N THR A 663 -22.98 26.60 3.95
CA THR A 663 -22.31 27.79 3.43
C THR A 663 -20.89 27.45 3.03
N GLU A 664 -20.49 27.95 1.86
CA GLU A 664 -19.11 27.88 1.39
C GLU A 664 -18.37 29.17 1.76
N LYS A 665 -17.11 29.05 2.19
CA LYS A 665 -16.23 30.16 2.56
C LYS A 665 -14.82 29.95 2.02
N PRO A 666 -14.16 31.00 1.51
CA PRO A 666 -12.79 30.87 1.03
C PRO A 666 -11.80 30.76 2.20
N PHE A 667 -10.88 29.82 2.09
CA PHE A 667 -9.64 29.74 2.86
C PHE A 667 -8.46 30.04 1.94
N THR A 668 -7.75 31.11 2.23
CA THR A 668 -6.64 31.61 1.40
C THR A 668 -5.34 31.57 2.17
N ILE A 669 -4.28 31.08 1.52
CA ILE A 669 -2.90 31.26 1.95
C ILE A 669 -2.16 32.19 0.98
N THR A 670 -1.30 33.04 1.51
CA THR A 670 -0.32 33.82 0.73
C THR A 670 1.06 33.43 1.20
N VAL A 671 1.82 32.80 0.33
CA VAL A 671 3.11 32.18 0.63
C VAL A 671 4.22 32.96 -0.06
N ASP A 672 5.20 33.41 0.71
CA ASP A 672 6.49 33.85 0.18
C ASP A 672 7.33 32.61 -0.16
N SER A 673 7.48 32.34 -1.46
CA SER A 673 8.16 31.14 -1.97
C SER A 673 9.68 31.14 -1.74
N SER A 674 10.24 32.16 -1.08
CA SER A 674 11.59 32.10 -0.52
C SER A 674 11.69 31.25 0.75
N LEU A 675 10.57 30.68 1.23
CA LEU A 675 10.58 29.63 2.23
C LEU A 675 11.58 28.52 1.83
N PRO A 676 12.29 27.90 2.80
CA PRO A 676 13.08 26.72 2.53
C PRO A 676 12.27 25.66 1.77
N GLN A 677 12.95 24.85 0.97
CA GLN A 677 12.29 23.70 0.35
C GLN A 677 11.80 22.73 1.42
N GLY A 678 10.57 22.23 1.28
CA GLY A 678 9.95 21.35 2.26
C GLY A 678 8.43 21.29 2.13
N VAL A 679 7.86 20.34 2.88
CA VAL A 679 6.41 20.16 3.03
C VAL A 679 5.95 20.90 4.28
N TYR A 680 5.01 21.82 4.12
CA TYR A 680 4.48 22.63 5.21
C TYR A 680 3.05 22.22 5.53
N THR A 681 2.71 22.25 6.81
CA THR A 681 1.39 21.84 7.30
C THR A 681 0.83 22.83 8.30
N GLY A 682 -0.49 22.85 8.40
CA GLY A 682 -1.22 23.66 9.36
C GLY A 682 -2.61 23.10 9.62
N ASN A 683 -3.34 23.73 10.51
CA ASN A 683 -4.71 23.38 10.87
C ASN A 683 -5.62 24.60 10.75
N VAL A 684 -6.79 24.42 10.14
CA VAL A 684 -7.94 25.31 10.33
C VAL A 684 -8.81 24.69 11.41
N TYR A 685 -9.06 25.43 12.49
CA TYR A 685 -9.97 25.02 13.55
C TYR A 685 -11.29 25.75 13.38
N VAL A 686 -12.38 24.99 13.40
CA VAL A 686 -13.76 25.48 13.36
C VAL A 686 -14.42 25.13 14.68
N LYS A 687 -14.87 26.15 15.41
CA LYS A 687 -15.47 25.99 16.73
C LYS A 687 -16.91 26.49 16.73
N GLU A 688 -17.85 25.62 17.08
CA GLU A 688 -19.24 26.04 17.32
C GLU A 688 -19.33 26.93 18.56
N GLN A 689 -20.09 28.02 18.48
CA GLN A 689 -20.32 28.89 19.63
C GLN A 689 -21.03 28.15 20.76
N GLY A 690 -20.49 28.25 21.98
CA GLY A 690 -21.04 27.57 23.16
C GLY A 690 -20.49 26.16 23.40
N THR A 691 -19.69 25.60 22.46
CA THR A 691 -19.00 24.32 22.67
C THR A 691 -17.54 24.53 23.10
N LYS A 692 -16.93 23.49 23.67
CA LYS A 692 -15.50 23.50 24.03
C LYS A 692 -14.61 22.90 22.93
N GLU A 693 -15.13 21.92 22.20
CA GLU A 693 -14.40 21.19 21.15
C GLU A 693 -14.30 22.01 19.87
N GLU A 694 -13.18 21.85 19.16
CA GLU A 694 -12.95 22.46 17.85
C GLU A 694 -12.78 21.34 16.82
N THR A 695 -13.44 21.48 15.67
CA THR A 695 -13.20 20.62 14.50
C THR A 695 -11.90 21.05 13.84
N ARG A 696 -10.94 20.14 13.74
CA ARG A 696 -9.63 20.36 13.11
C ARG A 696 -9.67 19.91 11.65
N ILE A 697 -9.35 20.83 10.73
CA ILE A 697 -9.17 20.57 9.30
C ILE A 697 -7.69 20.76 8.95
N PRO A 698 -6.93 19.67 8.77
CA PRO A 698 -5.54 19.74 8.37
C PRO A 698 -5.39 20.34 6.96
N PHE A 699 -4.32 21.10 6.74
CA PHE A 699 -3.96 21.55 5.39
C PHE A 699 -2.45 21.44 5.13
N THR A 700 -2.09 21.38 3.85
CA THR A 700 -0.69 21.33 3.40
C THR A 700 -0.44 22.18 2.16
N PHE A 701 0.81 22.65 2.02
CA PHE A 701 1.38 23.19 0.80
C PHE A 701 2.87 22.83 0.77
N SER A 702 3.47 22.73 -0.41
CA SER A 702 4.88 22.32 -0.54
C SER A 702 5.69 23.33 -1.32
N ILE A 703 6.91 23.62 -0.86
CA ILE A 703 7.93 24.34 -1.63
C ILE A 703 8.91 23.29 -2.13
N ASP A 704 8.75 22.84 -3.37
CA ASP A 704 9.56 21.81 -4.06
C ASP A 704 10.57 21.05 -3.18
N PRO A 705 10.10 20.11 -2.34
CA PRO A 705 10.92 19.47 -1.31
C PRO A 705 12.11 18.72 -1.91
N LYS A 706 13.25 18.74 -1.22
CA LYS A 706 14.46 18.05 -1.69
C LYS A 706 14.33 16.53 -1.69
N ASP A 707 13.54 16.02 -0.75
CA ASP A 707 13.24 14.60 -0.56
C ASP A 707 12.05 14.13 -1.40
N TYR A 708 11.42 15.01 -2.19
CA TYR A 708 10.33 14.63 -3.07
C TYR A 708 10.85 13.71 -4.17
N LYS A 709 10.51 12.42 -4.09
CA LYS A 709 10.86 11.41 -5.09
C LYS A 709 10.35 11.83 -6.47
N ARG A 710 11.26 12.24 -7.36
CA ARG A 710 10.93 12.56 -8.76
C ARG A 710 11.01 11.35 -9.65
N ILE A 711 11.83 10.38 -9.24
CA ILE A 711 11.87 9.04 -9.76
C ILE A 711 11.47 8.07 -8.63
N ASP A 712 10.44 7.28 -8.88
CA ASP A 712 10.00 6.20 -8.03
C ASP A 712 9.76 4.97 -8.89
N GLY A 713 9.86 3.76 -8.33
CA GLY A 713 9.84 2.55 -9.14
C GLY A 713 11.04 2.45 -10.09
N LEU A 714 11.91 1.46 -9.85
CA LEU A 714 12.94 1.03 -10.79
C LEU A 714 12.86 -0.48 -10.86
N GLU A 715 12.46 -0.99 -12.02
CA GLU A 715 12.24 -2.40 -12.26
C GLU A 715 13.14 -2.85 -13.39
N ILE A 716 13.75 -4.02 -13.20
CA ILE A 716 14.52 -4.72 -14.23
C ILE A 716 13.81 -6.04 -14.46
N ILE A 717 13.32 -6.25 -15.69
CA ILE A 717 12.41 -7.36 -15.98
C ILE A 717 13.06 -8.72 -15.77
N ASN A 718 14.33 -8.88 -16.15
CA ASN A 718 15.08 -10.11 -15.88
C ASN A 718 16.15 -9.83 -14.83
N SER A 719 16.21 -10.62 -13.76
CA SER A 719 17.28 -10.53 -12.76
C SER A 719 18.65 -10.92 -13.33
N THR A 720 18.67 -11.70 -14.42
CA THR A 720 19.83 -12.20 -15.17
C THR A 720 19.59 -12.07 -16.67
N PHE A 721 20.61 -11.72 -17.46
CA PHE A 721 20.52 -11.70 -18.93
C PHE A 721 21.90 -11.87 -19.59
N SER A 722 21.92 -12.30 -20.85
CA SER A 722 23.11 -12.69 -21.62
C SER A 722 23.14 -12.06 -23.01
N PRO A 723 23.74 -10.86 -23.19
CA PRO A 723 23.92 -10.23 -24.49
C PRO A 723 25.08 -10.90 -25.25
N ASN A 724 24.80 -12.06 -25.85
CA ASN A 724 25.74 -12.92 -26.58
C ASN A 724 25.37 -13.11 -28.09
N GLY A 725 24.19 -12.64 -28.51
CA GLY A 725 23.67 -12.67 -29.88
C GLY A 725 22.85 -13.89 -30.25
N ASP A 726 22.49 -14.77 -29.31
CA ASP A 726 21.73 -16.00 -29.56
C ASP A 726 20.19 -15.84 -29.51
N GLN A 727 19.72 -14.60 -29.28
CA GLN A 727 18.32 -14.21 -29.12
C GLN A 727 17.63 -14.70 -27.83
N ILE A 728 18.39 -15.29 -26.90
CA ILE A 728 17.92 -15.73 -25.58
C ILE A 728 18.45 -14.75 -24.54
N LEU A 729 17.56 -13.92 -23.99
CA LEU A 729 17.91 -12.93 -22.96
C LEU A 729 19.06 -11.98 -23.36
N ASP A 730 19.16 -11.67 -24.66
CA ASP A 730 20.17 -10.76 -25.23
C ASP A 730 20.07 -9.31 -24.76
N ASP A 731 18.94 -8.99 -24.14
CA ASP A 731 18.63 -7.66 -23.66
C ASP A 731 17.75 -7.76 -22.43
N ASN A 732 17.79 -6.67 -21.67
CA ASN A 732 16.96 -6.48 -20.51
C ASN A 732 16.13 -5.21 -20.67
N LEU A 733 14.94 -5.21 -20.10
CA LEU A 733 14.12 -4.01 -20.04
C LEU A 733 14.25 -3.43 -18.63
N ILE A 734 14.71 -2.18 -18.57
CA ILE A 734 14.74 -1.38 -17.35
C ILE A 734 13.60 -0.36 -17.43
N ASN A 735 12.66 -0.45 -16.51
CA ASN A 735 11.57 0.51 -16.36
C ASN A 735 11.83 1.40 -15.15
N TYR A 736 11.62 2.70 -15.30
CA TYR A 736 11.57 3.60 -14.15
C TYR A 736 10.36 4.53 -14.21
N TYR A 737 9.82 4.98 -13.09
CA TYR A 737 8.68 5.92 -13.10
C TYR A 737 9.07 7.32 -12.67
N LEU A 738 8.70 8.31 -13.47
CA LEU A 738 8.85 9.72 -13.15
C LEU A 738 7.56 10.29 -12.58
N VAL A 739 7.64 10.80 -11.36
CA VAL A 739 6.51 11.34 -10.60
C VAL A 739 6.18 12.77 -11.02
N ALA A 740 7.17 13.49 -11.52
CA ALA A 740 7.06 14.88 -11.95
C ALA A 740 7.91 15.09 -13.22
N PRO A 741 7.73 16.21 -13.95
CA PRO A 741 8.65 16.56 -15.02
C PRO A 741 10.07 16.72 -14.47
N VAL A 742 11.08 16.26 -15.21
CA VAL A 742 12.49 16.33 -14.82
C VAL A 742 13.40 16.87 -15.94
N ASP A 743 14.41 17.64 -15.57
CA ASP A 743 15.36 18.29 -16.46
C ASP A 743 16.30 17.25 -17.08
N ASP A 744 16.84 16.33 -16.28
CA ASP A 744 17.67 15.22 -16.74
C ASP A 744 17.33 13.91 -16.00
N VAL A 745 17.47 12.78 -16.70
CA VAL A 745 17.53 11.43 -16.11
C VAL A 745 18.80 10.75 -16.60
N THR A 746 19.56 10.15 -15.68
CA THR A 746 20.71 9.30 -16.00
C THR A 746 20.60 7.95 -15.29
N LEU A 747 20.86 6.87 -16.00
CA LEU A 747 21.05 5.55 -15.39
C LEU A 747 22.54 5.24 -15.37
N HIS A 748 23.05 4.85 -14.21
CA HIS A 748 24.42 4.46 -13.96
C HIS A 748 24.51 2.96 -13.73
N ALA A 749 25.51 2.31 -14.31
CA ALA A 749 25.87 0.94 -13.93
C ALA A 749 26.99 0.97 -12.89
N ASN A 750 26.75 0.32 -11.74
CA ASN A 750 27.75 0.17 -10.69
C ASN A 750 28.04 -1.31 -10.45
N LEU A 751 29.29 -1.73 -10.61
CA LEU A 751 29.70 -3.11 -10.34
C LEU A 751 29.70 -3.38 -8.84
N VAL A 752 29.04 -4.46 -8.42
CA VAL A 752 28.96 -4.89 -7.03
C VAL A 752 29.96 -6.02 -6.79
N THR A 753 30.83 -5.84 -5.81
CA THR A 753 31.65 -6.92 -5.24
C THR A 753 31.36 -7.05 -3.75
N LYS A 754 31.91 -8.08 -3.10
CA LYS A 754 31.76 -8.29 -1.66
C LYS A 754 32.26 -7.11 -0.82
N GLU A 755 33.27 -6.37 -1.30
CA GLU A 755 33.92 -5.30 -0.57
C GLU A 755 33.36 -3.90 -0.90
N ARG A 756 32.83 -3.68 -2.11
CA ARG A 756 32.44 -2.34 -2.57
C ARG A 756 31.50 -2.33 -3.77
N VAL A 757 30.83 -1.20 -3.95
CA VAL A 757 30.07 -0.83 -5.15
C VAL A 757 30.88 0.20 -5.95
N THR A 758 31.18 -0.08 -7.21
CA THR A 758 32.07 0.73 -8.06
C THR A 758 31.35 1.27 -9.28
N TYR A 759 31.26 2.59 -9.43
CA TYR A 759 30.70 3.25 -10.61
C TYR A 759 31.49 2.92 -11.88
N LEU A 760 30.82 2.42 -12.92
CA LEU A 760 31.45 2.09 -14.22
C LEU A 760 31.08 3.05 -15.35
N GLY A 761 29.94 3.72 -15.28
CA GLY A 761 29.53 4.68 -16.31
C GLY A 761 28.02 4.85 -16.45
N VAL A 762 27.64 5.79 -17.32
CA VAL A 762 26.25 6.03 -17.73
C VAL A 762 25.84 5.00 -18.79
N ILE A 763 24.68 4.37 -18.60
CA ILE A 763 24.08 3.43 -19.55
C ILE A 763 22.90 4.05 -20.31
N HIS A 764 22.25 5.07 -19.75
CA HIS A 764 21.16 5.80 -20.39
C HIS A 764 21.14 7.26 -19.92
N GLN A 765 20.77 8.17 -20.81
CA GLN A 765 20.50 9.57 -20.47
C GLN A 765 19.32 10.11 -21.28
N ALA A 766 18.45 10.85 -20.62
CA ALA A 766 17.31 11.55 -21.22
C ALA A 766 17.18 12.97 -20.63
N LYS A 767 16.50 13.87 -21.34
CA LYS A 767 16.35 15.29 -20.96
C LYS A 767 14.92 15.77 -21.13
N ASN A 768 14.49 16.68 -20.26
CA ASN A 768 13.16 17.30 -20.27
C ASN A 768 12.05 16.24 -20.29
N GLU A 769 12.19 15.21 -19.46
CA GLU A 769 11.25 14.09 -19.42
C GLU A 769 9.97 14.48 -18.69
N THR A 770 8.84 14.03 -19.21
CA THR A 770 7.52 14.18 -18.59
C THR A 770 7.25 13.10 -17.55
N PRO A 771 6.30 13.30 -16.61
CA PRO A 771 5.85 12.26 -15.70
C PRO A 771 5.37 11.00 -16.44
N GLY A 772 5.41 9.87 -15.74
CA GLY A 772 5.05 8.56 -16.24
C GLY A 772 6.21 7.59 -16.20
N TYR A 773 5.92 6.33 -16.48
CA TYR A 773 6.94 5.29 -16.64
C TYR A 773 7.93 5.63 -17.78
N LYS A 774 9.09 4.99 -17.85
CA LYS A 774 10.07 5.19 -18.92
C LYS A 774 10.76 3.85 -19.17
N PRO A 775 10.62 3.26 -20.38
CA PRO A 775 11.24 1.99 -20.71
C PRO A 775 12.62 2.26 -21.33
N PHE A 776 13.62 1.51 -20.87
CA PHE A 776 14.96 1.53 -21.42
C PHE A 776 15.44 0.10 -21.68
N LYS A 777 15.55 -0.25 -22.97
CA LYS A 777 16.12 -1.52 -23.41
C LYS A 777 17.64 -1.47 -23.30
N TRP A 778 18.21 -2.38 -22.52
CA TRP A 778 19.63 -2.42 -22.19
C TRP A 778 20.27 -3.75 -22.57
N ASN A 779 21.37 -3.70 -23.29
CA ASN A 779 22.11 -4.88 -23.77
C ASN A 779 23.48 -5.05 -23.06
N GLY A 780 23.61 -4.53 -21.84
CA GLY A 780 24.86 -4.64 -21.07
C GLY A 780 25.98 -3.73 -21.57
N THR A 781 25.66 -2.62 -22.24
CA THR A 781 26.63 -1.63 -22.71
C THR A 781 26.45 -0.27 -22.02
N LYS A 782 27.49 0.55 -22.02
CA LYS A 782 27.42 1.97 -21.66
C LYS A 782 26.73 2.77 -22.77
N ALA A 783 26.33 4.00 -22.47
CA ALA A 783 25.68 4.89 -23.43
C ALA A 783 26.59 5.22 -24.65
N ASP A 784 27.90 5.05 -24.54
CA ASP A 784 28.87 5.19 -25.64
C ASP A 784 29.06 3.91 -26.47
N GLY A 785 28.36 2.82 -26.13
CA GLY A 785 28.43 1.51 -26.79
C GLY A 785 29.48 0.56 -26.20
N THR A 786 30.27 0.98 -25.21
CA THR A 786 31.29 0.11 -24.59
C THR A 786 30.64 -1.03 -23.81
N PRO A 787 30.97 -2.31 -24.06
CA PRO A 787 30.41 -3.43 -23.31
C PRO A 787 30.91 -3.46 -21.87
N LEU A 788 30.01 -3.79 -20.95
CA LEU A 788 30.34 -4.11 -19.56
C LEU A 788 30.71 -5.59 -19.43
N ALA A 789 31.67 -5.89 -18.56
CA ALA A 789 32.06 -7.26 -18.23
C ALA A 789 30.96 -8.01 -17.45
N ASP A 790 31.03 -9.33 -17.45
CA ASP A 790 30.10 -10.17 -16.69
C ASP A 790 30.23 -9.89 -15.18
N GLY A 791 29.10 -9.94 -14.45
CA GLY A 791 29.04 -9.66 -13.02
C GLY A 791 27.71 -9.09 -12.54
N LEU A 792 27.64 -8.83 -11.23
CA LEU A 792 26.48 -8.19 -10.60
C LEU A 792 26.58 -6.67 -10.70
N TYR A 793 25.51 -6.05 -11.19
CA TYR A 793 25.38 -4.61 -11.29
C TYR A 793 24.26 -4.08 -10.42
N GLN A 794 24.53 -2.98 -9.72
CA GLN A 794 23.52 -2.10 -9.19
C GLN A 794 23.30 -0.97 -10.21
N ILE A 795 22.14 -1.00 -10.86
CA ILE A 795 21.66 0.10 -11.69
C ILE A 795 21.16 1.20 -10.78
N GLU A 796 21.70 2.40 -10.90
CA GLU A 796 21.24 3.59 -10.20
C GLU A 796 20.60 4.54 -11.20
N ALA A 797 19.28 4.74 -11.12
CA ALA A 797 18.56 5.72 -11.91
C ALA A 797 18.47 7.03 -11.12
N VAL A 798 18.99 8.12 -11.68
CA VAL A 798 19.02 9.45 -11.07
C VAL A 798 18.17 10.39 -11.91
N ALA A 799 17.21 11.05 -11.29
CA ALA A 799 16.40 12.09 -11.91
C ALA A 799 16.65 13.43 -11.22
N SER A 800 16.95 14.46 -12.01
CA SER A 800 17.37 15.78 -11.53
C SER A 800 16.49 16.90 -12.06
N ASN A 801 16.39 17.95 -11.26
CA ASN A 801 15.78 19.24 -11.60
C ASN A 801 16.60 20.36 -10.97
N SER A 802 16.30 21.61 -11.34
CA SER A 802 16.75 22.82 -10.61
C SER A 802 16.58 22.78 -9.08
N GLY A 803 15.67 21.94 -8.56
CA GLY A 803 15.40 21.73 -7.14
C GLY A 803 16.19 20.62 -6.43
N GLY A 804 16.97 19.80 -7.15
CA GLY A 804 17.77 18.69 -6.60
C GLY A 804 17.65 17.37 -7.37
N GLU A 805 18.39 16.35 -6.92
CA GLU A 805 18.42 15.00 -7.51
C GLU A 805 17.71 13.98 -6.61
N THR A 806 17.05 13.02 -7.23
CA THR A 806 16.48 11.83 -6.56
C THR A 806 16.91 10.58 -7.28
N LYS A 807 16.99 9.46 -6.57
CA LYS A 807 17.54 8.23 -7.13
C LYS A 807 16.82 6.97 -6.67
N GLN A 808 16.87 5.95 -7.51
CA GLN A 808 16.40 4.59 -7.26
C GLN A 808 17.48 3.60 -7.68
N THR A 809 17.51 2.43 -7.04
CA THR A 809 18.52 1.40 -7.33
C THR A 809 17.88 0.02 -7.48
N ALA A 810 18.35 -0.74 -8.47
CA ALA A 810 17.94 -2.13 -8.71
C ALA A 810 19.17 -2.96 -9.09
N ALA A 811 19.14 -4.26 -8.76
CA ALA A 811 20.24 -5.18 -9.03
C ALA A 811 19.94 -6.05 -10.27
N VAL A 812 20.97 -6.35 -11.06
CA VAL A 812 20.90 -7.21 -12.25
C VAL A 812 22.23 -7.93 -12.50
N PHE A 813 22.16 -9.19 -12.87
CA PHE A 813 23.29 -9.98 -13.32
C PHE A 813 23.44 -9.95 -14.83
N LEU A 814 24.67 -9.72 -15.28
CA LEU A 814 25.09 -9.82 -16.66
C LEU A 814 26.02 -11.02 -16.78
N ASP A 815 25.65 -12.02 -17.57
CA ASP A 815 26.43 -13.25 -17.71
C ASP A 815 26.34 -13.80 -19.13
N ARG A 816 27.46 -13.82 -19.85
CA ARG A 816 27.56 -14.28 -21.23
C ARG A 816 28.20 -15.66 -21.36
N THR A 817 28.54 -16.28 -20.24
CA THR A 817 29.41 -17.45 -20.20
C THR A 817 28.62 -18.67 -19.78
N ALA A 818 28.58 -19.69 -20.63
CA ALA A 818 27.92 -20.95 -20.29
C ALA A 818 28.60 -21.68 -19.11
N PRO A 819 27.83 -22.42 -18.28
CA PRO A 819 28.37 -23.19 -17.16
C PRO A 819 29.47 -24.15 -17.60
N LYS A 820 30.61 -24.18 -16.92
CA LYS A 820 31.68 -25.14 -17.24
C LYS A 820 31.50 -26.42 -16.44
N LEU A 821 31.39 -27.55 -17.15
CA LEU A 821 31.18 -28.86 -16.54
C LEU A 821 32.49 -29.65 -16.48
N THR A 822 32.78 -30.21 -15.31
CA THR A 822 33.72 -31.33 -15.16
C THR A 822 32.95 -32.61 -14.85
N TYR A 823 33.58 -33.77 -15.06
CA TYR A 823 32.98 -35.06 -14.75
C TYR A 823 34.02 -36.10 -14.36
N GLU A 824 33.58 -37.06 -13.55
CA GLU A 824 34.21 -38.33 -13.25
C GLU A 824 33.17 -39.43 -13.40
N VAL A 825 33.59 -40.62 -13.86
CA VAL A 825 32.69 -41.75 -14.09
C VAL A 825 33.10 -42.92 -13.19
N ASP A 826 32.17 -43.36 -12.35
CA ASP A 826 32.26 -44.63 -11.64
C ASP A 826 31.51 -45.70 -12.43
N GLN A 827 32.27 -46.50 -13.18
CA GLN A 827 31.73 -47.57 -14.03
C GLN A 827 31.15 -48.73 -13.20
N GLU A 828 31.62 -48.95 -11.97
CA GLU A 828 31.16 -50.06 -11.14
C GLU A 828 29.78 -49.76 -10.53
N ASN A 829 29.59 -48.52 -10.08
CA ASN A 829 28.35 -48.08 -9.46
C ASN A 829 27.39 -47.37 -10.44
N LEU A 830 27.78 -47.22 -11.71
CA LEU A 830 27.01 -46.54 -12.76
C LEU A 830 26.63 -45.11 -12.36
N VAL A 831 27.62 -44.34 -11.92
CA VAL A 831 27.44 -42.95 -11.46
C VAL A 831 28.32 -42.00 -12.25
N ILE A 832 27.75 -40.87 -12.66
CA ILE A 832 28.51 -39.72 -13.15
C ILE A 832 28.46 -38.65 -12.07
N THR A 833 29.61 -38.23 -11.56
CA THR A 833 29.71 -37.07 -10.66
C THR A 833 30.51 -35.98 -11.32
N GLY A 834 30.36 -34.74 -10.89
CA GLY A 834 31.11 -33.63 -11.46
C GLY A 834 30.92 -32.33 -10.73
N LYS A 835 31.59 -31.28 -11.24
CA LYS A 835 31.43 -29.91 -10.77
C LYS A 835 30.93 -28.99 -11.86
N VAL A 836 30.26 -27.93 -11.44
CA VAL A 836 29.78 -26.85 -12.29
C VAL A 836 30.48 -25.56 -11.86
N ASP A 837 31.21 -24.94 -12.77
CA ASP A 837 31.87 -23.64 -12.55
C ASP A 837 31.11 -22.56 -13.33
N ASP A 838 30.57 -21.59 -12.60
CA ASP A 838 29.63 -20.58 -13.10
C ASP A 838 29.58 -19.38 -12.14
N ILE A 839 29.53 -18.15 -12.68
CA ILE A 839 29.60 -16.93 -11.88
C ILE A 839 28.37 -16.76 -10.96
N LEU A 840 27.20 -17.28 -11.35
CA LEU A 840 25.99 -17.23 -10.52
C LEU A 840 26.12 -18.15 -9.31
N LEU A 841 26.73 -19.33 -9.49
CA LEU A 841 27.03 -20.25 -8.39
C LEU A 841 28.12 -19.72 -7.48
N ASP A 842 29.16 -19.09 -8.04
CA ASP A 842 30.20 -18.39 -7.28
C ASP A 842 29.58 -17.35 -6.36
N TRP A 843 28.77 -16.46 -6.92
CA TRP A 843 28.12 -15.41 -6.15
C TRP A 843 27.22 -15.95 -5.04
N MET A 844 26.39 -16.96 -5.34
CA MET A 844 25.52 -17.58 -4.35
C MET A 844 26.32 -18.15 -3.17
N SER A 845 27.41 -18.87 -3.47
CA SER A 845 28.27 -19.49 -2.46
C SER A 845 29.04 -18.46 -1.60
N GLU A 846 29.46 -17.34 -2.19
CA GLU A 846 30.32 -16.35 -1.51
C GLU A 846 29.55 -15.29 -0.71
N SER A 847 28.33 -14.98 -1.15
CA SER A 847 27.49 -13.93 -0.57
C SER A 847 26.37 -14.47 0.32
N GLY A 848 25.99 -15.74 0.17
CA GLY A 848 24.80 -16.32 0.79
C GLY A 848 23.48 -15.79 0.18
N TRP A 849 23.55 -14.97 -0.86
CA TRP A 849 22.39 -14.44 -1.57
C TRP A 849 21.87 -15.45 -2.60
N ILE A 850 20.57 -15.75 -2.54
CA ILE A 850 19.90 -16.64 -3.49
C ILE A 850 19.18 -15.75 -4.50
N ALA A 851 19.58 -15.82 -5.77
CA ALA A 851 18.85 -15.16 -6.85
C ALA A 851 17.41 -15.72 -6.92
N PRO A 852 16.40 -14.94 -7.34
CA PRO A 852 15.09 -15.49 -7.63
C PRO A 852 15.21 -16.51 -8.78
N GLY A 853 15.04 -17.81 -8.48
CA GLY A 853 15.13 -18.89 -9.45
C GLY A 853 16.27 -19.88 -9.18
N ILE A 854 16.45 -20.83 -10.09
CA ILE A 854 17.53 -21.84 -10.03
C ILE A 854 18.74 -21.27 -10.80
N PRO A 855 19.93 -21.08 -10.17
CA PRO A 855 21.09 -20.47 -10.83
C PRO A 855 21.57 -21.24 -12.06
N VAL A 856 21.62 -22.57 -11.95
CA VAL A 856 21.95 -23.49 -13.05
C VAL A 856 21.04 -24.70 -12.96
N SER A 857 20.38 -25.02 -14.06
CA SER A 857 19.58 -26.25 -14.23
C SER A 857 20.37 -27.29 -15.02
N MET A 858 20.21 -28.56 -14.68
CA MET A 858 20.87 -29.67 -15.37
C MET A 858 19.87 -30.72 -15.82
N GLN A 859 20.06 -31.21 -17.04
CA GLN A 859 19.29 -32.30 -17.63
C GLN A 859 20.21 -33.30 -18.32
N TYR A 860 19.75 -34.54 -18.48
CA TYR A 860 20.46 -35.54 -19.27
C TYR A 860 19.52 -36.43 -20.08
N GLU A 861 20.03 -37.01 -21.17
CA GLU A 861 19.37 -38.09 -21.91
C GLU A 861 20.35 -39.23 -22.20
N ILE A 862 19.82 -40.42 -22.47
CA ILE A 862 20.60 -41.64 -22.69
C ILE A 862 20.53 -42.01 -24.17
N ASN A 863 21.69 -42.13 -24.83
CA ASN A 863 21.84 -42.56 -26.22
C ASN A 863 21.01 -41.76 -27.24
N GLY A 864 20.73 -40.48 -26.96
CA GLY A 864 19.96 -39.61 -27.85
C GLY A 864 18.50 -40.07 -28.03
N ASN A 865 17.92 -40.70 -27.00
CA ASN A 865 16.56 -41.23 -27.04
C ASN A 865 15.46 -40.14 -27.07
N GLY A 866 15.82 -38.86 -26.89
CA GLY A 866 14.89 -37.73 -26.87
C GLY A 866 14.13 -37.57 -25.55
N VAL A 867 14.47 -38.36 -24.52
CA VAL A 867 13.86 -38.31 -23.18
C VAL A 867 14.84 -37.65 -22.22
N TRP A 868 14.53 -36.42 -21.83
CA TRP A 868 15.35 -35.63 -20.92
C TRP A 868 14.89 -35.77 -19.46
N GLU A 869 15.81 -36.16 -18.60
CA GLU A 869 15.62 -36.28 -17.15
C GLU A 869 16.38 -35.16 -16.42
N SER A 870 15.84 -34.65 -15.31
CA SER A 870 16.52 -33.64 -14.50
C SER A 870 17.64 -34.25 -13.66
N ALA A 871 18.82 -33.63 -13.68
CA ALA A 871 19.91 -33.95 -12.77
C ALA A 871 19.93 -32.99 -11.58
N PHE A 872 20.12 -33.51 -10.38
CA PHE A 872 20.28 -32.69 -9.19
C PHE A 872 21.69 -32.09 -9.14
N LEU A 873 21.75 -30.75 -9.10
CA LEU A 873 22.94 -29.97 -8.79
C LEU A 873 22.79 -29.44 -7.37
N ASN A 874 23.78 -29.65 -6.50
CA ASN A 874 23.87 -28.91 -5.25
C ASN A 874 24.53 -27.55 -5.56
N PRO A 875 23.77 -26.44 -5.53
CA PRO A 875 24.31 -25.16 -5.95
C PRO A 875 25.32 -24.57 -4.95
N TRP A 876 25.30 -25.01 -3.68
CA TRP A 876 26.23 -24.54 -2.66
C TRP A 876 27.61 -25.19 -2.76
N GLU A 877 27.63 -26.49 -3.06
CA GLU A 877 28.86 -27.27 -3.24
C GLU A 877 29.34 -27.29 -4.70
N LYS A 878 28.50 -26.78 -5.61
CA LYS A 878 28.76 -26.71 -7.05
C LYS A 878 29.06 -28.08 -7.66
N ASN A 879 28.44 -29.12 -7.14
CA ASN A 879 28.63 -30.50 -7.55
C ASN A 879 27.30 -31.16 -7.93
N TYR A 880 27.37 -32.13 -8.83
CA TYR A 880 26.22 -32.91 -9.26
C TYR A 880 26.55 -34.41 -9.27
N GLY A 881 25.50 -35.22 -9.16
CA GLY A 881 25.57 -36.67 -9.28
C GLY A 881 24.38 -37.17 -10.08
N ILE A 882 24.64 -38.00 -11.09
CA ILE A 882 23.64 -38.68 -11.89
C ILE A 882 23.82 -40.18 -11.67
N TYR A 883 22.77 -40.82 -11.18
CA TYR A 883 22.77 -42.22 -10.77
C TYR A 883 21.89 -43.00 -11.72
N PHE A 884 22.42 -44.07 -12.29
CA PHE A 884 21.68 -44.89 -13.25
C PHE A 884 21.36 -46.25 -12.67
N ASP A 885 20.08 -46.64 -12.76
CA ASP A 885 19.71 -48.03 -12.59
C ASP A 885 20.16 -48.83 -13.81
N ARG A 886 20.72 -50.02 -13.59
CA ARG A 886 21.17 -50.90 -14.68
C ARG A 886 20.07 -51.19 -15.72
N SER A 887 18.80 -51.16 -15.31
CA SER A 887 17.65 -51.34 -16.20
C SER A 887 17.45 -50.23 -17.23
N GLN A 888 18.03 -49.05 -17.00
CA GLN A 888 17.95 -47.89 -17.91
C GLN A 888 19.04 -47.93 -19.01
N LEU A 889 20.05 -48.79 -18.87
CA LEU A 889 21.24 -48.82 -19.72
C LEU A 889 21.31 -50.12 -20.54
N GLN A 890 21.92 -50.05 -21.72
CA GLN A 890 22.18 -51.21 -22.59
C GLN A 890 23.52 -51.86 -22.22
N GLU A 891 23.65 -53.17 -22.49
CA GLU A 891 24.95 -53.86 -22.35
C GLU A 891 25.98 -53.25 -23.31
N GLY A 892 27.18 -52.96 -22.81
CA GLY A 892 28.20 -52.22 -23.54
C GLY A 892 28.12 -50.70 -23.34
N LYS A 893 28.45 -49.93 -24.38
CA LYS A 893 28.64 -48.48 -24.30
C LYS A 893 27.30 -47.74 -24.34
N ASN A 894 27.06 -46.87 -23.36
CA ASN A 894 25.96 -45.90 -23.32
C ASN A 894 26.54 -44.48 -23.30
N THR A 895 26.10 -43.63 -24.20
CA THR A 895 26.49 -42.21 -24.22
C THR A 895 25.40 -41.40 -23.52
N ILE A 896 25.77 -40.73 -22.43
CA ILE A 896 24.91 -39.81 -21.69
C ILE A 896 25.17 -38.41 -22.21
N HIS A 897 24.13 -37.75 -22.72
CA HIS A 897 24.19 -36.35 -23.11
C HIS A 897 23.70 -35.51 -21.94
N ILE A 898 24.57 -34.69 -21.37
CA ILE A 898 24.28 -33.80 -20.24
C ILE A 898 24.21 -32.37 -20.77
N VAL A 899 23.19 -31.64 -20.37
CA VAL A 899 22.98 -30.22 -20.68
C VAL A 899 22.88 -29.46 -19.37
N ALA A 900 23.67 -28.40 -19.23
CA ALA A 900 23.55 -27.45 -18.14
C ALA A 900 23.21 -26.07 -18.70
N THR A 901 22.15 -25.45 -18.18
CA THR A 901 21.68 -24.13 -18.60
C THR A 901 21.59 -23.21 -17.39
N ASP A 902 22.30 -22.09 -17.44
CA ASP A 902 22.25 -21.07 -16.38
C ASP A 902 20.97 -20.22 -16.45
N ALA A 903 20.75 -19.39 -15.43
CA ALA A 903 19.61 -18.49 -15.36
C ALA A 903 19.67 -17.32 -16.37
N ALA A 904 20.81 -17.10 -17.04
CA ALA A 904 20.95 -16.13 -18.13
C ALA A 904 20.67 -16.78 -19.51
N GLY A 905 20.41 -18.08 -19.56
CA GLY A 905 20.08 -18.85 -20.76
C GLY A 905 21.30 -19.48 -21.46
N ASN A 906 22.52 -19.27 -20.97
CA ASN A 906 23.69 -19.85 -21.59
C ASN A 906 23.74 -21.36 -21.30
N THR A 907 24.08 -22.14 -22.31
CA THR A 907 23.97 -23.60 -22.25
C THR A 907 25.30 -24.27 -22.60
N SER A 908 25.70 -25.22 -21.77
CA SER A 908 26.81 -26.15 -22.02
C SER A 908 26.30 -27.56 -22.28
N LYS A 909 26.99 -28.27 -23.17
CA LYS A 909 26.69 -29.66 -23.52
C LYS A 909 27.91 -30.52 -23.25
N LEU A 910 27.70 -31.66 -22.61
CA LEU A 910 28.74 -32.63 -22.28
C LEU A 910 28.26 -34.03 -22.63
N ASN A 911 29.09 -34.80 -23.34
CA ASN A 911 28.81 -36.20 -23.63
C ASN A 911 29.74 -37.08 -22.79
N VAL A 912 29.18 -38.01 -22.05
CA VAL A 912 29.92 -38.90 -21.14
C VAL A 912 29.57 -40.34 -21.46
N ASP A 913 30.58 -41.21 -21.56
CA ASP A 913 30.38 -42.62 -21.87
C ASP A 913 30.41 -43.49 -20.61
N LEU A 914 29.36 -44.32 -20.44
CA LEU A 914 29.20 -45.33 -19.39
C LEU A 914 29.21 -46.73 -20.03
N GLU A 915 30.13 -47.59 -19.59
CA GLU A 915 30.23 -48.98 -20.04
C GLU A 915 29.59 -49.93 -19.02
N VAL A 916 28.51 -50.60 -19.44
CA VAL A 916 27.86 -51.65 -18.63
C VAL A 916 28.45 -53.00 -19.02
N LYS A 917 29.16 -53.63 -18.08
CA LYS A 917 29.83 -54.93 -18.26
C LYS A 917 28.97 -56.16 -18.00
#